data_AF-A0A2C9CH45-F1
#
_entry.id   AF-A0A2C9CH45-F1
#
_cell.length_a   1.000
_cell.length_b   1.000
_cell.length_c   1.000
_cell.angle_alpha   90.00
_cell.angle_beta   90.00
_cell.angle_gamma   90.00
#
_symmetry.space_group_name_H-M   'P 1'
#
loop_
_entity.id
_entity.type
_entity.pdbx_description
1 polymer ?
#
loop_
_entity_poly.entity_id
_entity_poly.type
_entity_poly.pdbx_seq_one_letter_code
_entity_poly.pdbx_strand_id
1 'polypeptide(L)'
;MFCTMPADCLKSSSEIRQWYEEKYYSLSIAGLWLKGGEPNTMSPALFSESEVRFLICRLSTYRDVSASISHALIAQIAQETEGVFTDFAFLPPPKDLKIMIDAKIPLWVGTTTKEPPCAFDVIGISNSFVLEMLNLPKLLLFSGIPLYKSERIDQNTIPLIVLGGANAAVTQTLHGTVNEQGGKNHYGLVDAVFIGEGEYAVKQFLEIVKQGKALGWTKARILKECHGKVDGFYEPDKYEHRYKTIVQNNLSAQELSEIAPKAPYVSCPVKSAIVYDLDQTRTLESGPIWYDPENLGSGSIQISNGCPCFCSFCAESWERKPYRERSLAKLSESMKKAKALQGLDTINLMSFNFNTHTELYPMILSFYREITNVNLKSQRFDLLSTDKFLAEVQRIIGKTTVSCGMEGISERLRRYLHKNLTEDQIYTACEYLFENGMRELKIFLIYTGLENKEDLEEFSRFVESLADLKNLSHCKTRVIFSLTRLYYPPHTPLQFDICKTALEENKKIFIAIENICKVNAMEFRESASHEDTWLMQLLAMGDRRLTPALIRSSIADDFIYYNTVPKQVKKNWKIYLEESGLSENDFFQKKSEERILPWDEIDTGITKHFLWKEYERSINFTEQDYCLGREGIEVNCTGCGACPTATHKKSLTQHTTFPPFLREDIKHVADGKKNQITLRVIAEIDPVLRLIPKRFIGVAIARSLMMALPHITPYYYALSGYIGEFIDGKPAVDFAYGINIYHLSFLSNAITEEALQRETLAGKIAGIQKYCSGFSIHELIPEPTDKSDVKFILYKMQFPPDISESLIEQTLGKYLHDTYVKHTLLKRGGGIIFKVNEKSKKKASVIYARIDASTAGHENGFQLIMLVTQRFDFRSFLAACYGFERRREIIRTKIEALGYYRRKIDLIENKKCVVCNSFIHEDTFAGKSAKENQCLVCSIDAD
;
A
#
# COMPACT_ATOMS: atom_id res chain seq x y z
N MET A 1 17.44 -8.02 33.33
CA MET A 1 18.58 -7.13 33.02
C MET A 1 18.45 -6.71 31.57
N PHE A 2 17.95 -5.51 31.33
CA PHE A 2 17.79 -4.97 29.97
C PHE A 2 19.16 -4.46 29.52
N CYS A 3 19.77 -5.10 28.52
CA CYS A 3 20.89 -4.49 27.80
C CYS A 3 20.28 -3.47 26.83
N THR A 4 19.76 -2.37 27.37
CA THR A 4 19.33 -1.21 26.58
C THR A 4 20.55 -0.72 25.82
N MET A 5 20.47 -0.57 24.50
CA MET A 5 21.46 0.27 23.81
C MET A 5 21.21 1.71 24.27
N PRO A 6 22.12 2.37 25.00
CA PRO A 6 21.99 3.80 25.30
C PRO A 6 21.86 4.59 23.99
N ALA A 7 21.18 5.73 24.03
CA ALA A 7 21.14 6.67 22.90
C ALA A 7 22.56 7.01 22.38
N ASP A 8 23.55 7.03 23.27
CA ASP A 8 24.97 7.28 22.99
C ASP A 8 25.69 6.13 22.26
N CYS A 9 25.02 5.00 22.04
CA CYS A 9 25.58 3.83 21.33
C CYS A 9 25.11 3.70 19.88
N LEU A 10 24.27 4.63 19.40
CA LEU A 10 23.78 4.65 18.03
C LEU A 10 24.70 5.48 17.13
N LYS A 11 24.81 5.03 15.89
CA LYS A 11 25.67 5.66 14.88
C LYS A 11 25.24 7.10 14.59
N SER A 12 26.22 7.98 14.36
CA SER A 12 26.02 9.32 13.82
C SER A 12 25.44 9.29 12.41
N SER A 13 24.88 10.41 11.93
CA SER A 13 24.31 10.49 10.57
C SER A 13 25.30 10.12 9.46
N SER A 14 26.59 10.47 9.61
CA SER A 14 27.65 10.06 8.68
C SER A 14 27.88 8.55 8.69
N GLU A 15 27.89 7.95 9.87
CA GLU A 15 28.10 6.51 10.02
C GLU A 15 26.89 5.69 9.56
N ILE A 16 25.66 6.19 9.71
CA ILE A 16 24.44 5.56 9.18
C ILE A 16 24.48 5.57 7.65
N ARG A 17 24.82 6.70 7.02
CA ARG A 17 24.99 6.80 5.56
C ARG A 17 26.06 5.84 5.05
N GLN A 18 27.23 5.85 5.69
CA GLN A 18 28.31 4.93 5.34
C GLN A 18 27.89 3.47 5.49
N TRP A 19 27.24 3.12 6.61
CA TRP A 19 26.72 1.77 6.82
C TRP A 19 25.73 1.36 5.74
N TYR A 20 24.81 2.25 5.37
CA TYR A 20 23.83 1.95 4.33
C TYR A 20 24.52 1.67 3.00
N GLU A 21 25.47 2.51 2.57
CA GLU A 21 26.25 2.29 1.34
C GLU A 21 27.05 0.99 1.36
N GLU A 22 27.56 0.59 2.53
CA GLU A 22 28.30 -0.65 2.72
C GLU A 22 27.40 -1.89 2.84
N LYS A 23 26.13 -1.75 3.24
CA LYS A 23 25.27 -2.89 3.63
C LYS A 23 23.96 -3.02 2.87
N TYR A 24 23.54 -2.07 2.03
CA TYR A 24 22.22 -2.10 1.38
C TYR A 24 21.94 -3.43 0.66
N TYR A 25 22.91 -4.00 -0.04
CA TYR A 25 22.78 -5.29 -0.75
C TYR A 25 22.51 -6.49 0.17
N SER A 26 22.90 -6.38 1.45
CA SER A 26 22.64 -7.42 2.46
C SER A 26 21.23 -7.32 3.05
N LEU A 27 20.58 -6.16 2.92
CA LEU A 27 19.20 -5.91 3.35
C LEU A 27 18.20 -6.57 2.40
N SER A 28 16.95 -6.67 2.84
CA SER A 28 15.83 -7.22 2.11
C SER A 28 15.52 -6.32 0.93
N ILE A 29 15.29 -6.93 -0.24
CA ILE A 29 15.12 -6.19 -1.51
C ILE A 29 16.30 -5.22 -1.74
N ALA A 30 17.51 -5.58 -1.29
CA ALA A 30 18.71 -4.76 -1.37
C ALA A 30 18.54 -3.35 -0.77
N GLY A 31 17.80 -3.23 0.33
CA GLY A 31 17.65 -1.99 1.08
C GLY A 31 16.79 -0.95 0.37
N LEU A 32 16.01 -1.36 -0.62
CA LEU A 32 15.19 -0.48 -1.47
C LEU A 32 14.30 0.48 -0.66
N TRP A 33 13.73 0.00 0.43
CA TRP A 33 12.86 0.78 1.32
C TRP A 33 13.60 1.83 2.15
N LEU A 34 14.91 1.68 2.38
CA LEU A 34 15.75 2.70 3.02
C LEU A 34 16.34 3.66 2.01
N LYS A 35 16.23 3.41 0.71
CA LYS A 35 17.01 4.13 -0.29
C LYS A 35 16.62 5.61 -0.41
N GLY A 36 15.32 5.89 -0.36
CA GLY A 36 14.77 7.21 -0.61
C GLY A 36 14.84 7.61 -2.08
N GLY A 37 14.58 8.89 -2.37
CA GLY A 37 14.70 9.48 -3.70
C GLY A 37 13.53 9.16 -4.64
N GLU A 38 12.42 8.63 -4.12
CA GLU A 38 11.19 8.48 -4.86
C GLU A 38 10.72 9.84 -5.42
N PRO A 39 10.16 9.91 -6.65
CA PRO A 39 9.52 11.12 -7.14
C PRO A 39 8.52 11.69 -6.13
N ASN A 40 8.53 13.01 -5.96
CA ASN A 40 7.75 13.77 -4.97
C ASN A 40 8.20 13.58 -3.50
N THR A 41 9.35 12.94 -3.22
CA THR A 41 10.03 13.11 -1.93
C THR A 41 10.82 14.42 -1.90
N MET A 42 11.01 14.98 -0.70
CA MET A 42 11.78 16.22 -0.55
C MET A 42 13.28 15.96 -0.74
N SER A 43 13.98 16.93 -1.34
CA SER A 43 15.44 16.85 -1.48
C SER A 43 16.12 16.80 -0.10
N PRO A 44 17.04 15.85 0.16
CA PRO A 44 17.80 15.81 1.42
C PRO A 44 18.49 17.13 1.79
N ALA A 45 18.85 17.96 0.79
CA ALA A 45 19.49 19.26 1.02
C ALA A 45 18.62 20.23 1.83
N LEU A 46 17.29 20.12 1.73
CA LEU A 46 16.35 20.97 2.46
C LEU A 46 16.30 20.64 3.96
N PHE A 47 16.81 19.49 4.38
CA PHE A 47 16.75 19.04 5.78
C PHE A 47 17.41 20.04 6.75
N SER A 48 18.60 20.54 6.40
CA SER A 48 19.33 21.51 7.23
C SER A 48 18.71 22.90 7.20
N GLU A 49 18.03 23.26 6.11
CA GLU A 49 17.44 24.59 5.87
C GLU A 49 16.05 24.74 6.49
N SER A 50 15.41 23.64 6.87
CA SER A 50 14.02 23.63 7.34
C SER A 50 13.87 24.03 8.80
N GLU A 51 12.81 24.77 9.08
CA GLU A 51 12.46 25.26 10.42
C GLU A 51 11.89 24.14 11.30
N VAL A 52 11.16 23.20 10.69
CA VAL A 52 10.61 22.01 11.37
C VAL A 52 10.90 20.77 10.55
N ARG A 53 11.36 19.71 11.20
CA ARG A 53 11.66 18.41 10.60
C ARG A 53 10.69 17.37 11.16
N PHE A 54 9.89 16.80 10.28
CA PHE A 54 8.83 15.86 10.63
C PHE A 54 9.12 14.47 10.05
N LEU A 55 9.35 13.48 10.92
CA LEU A 55 9.53 12.09 10.53
C LEU A 55 8.20 11.35 10.63
N ILE A 56 7.68 10.89 9.50
CA ILE A 56 6.42 10.14 9.42
C ILE A 56 6.74 8.64 9.53
N CYS A 57 6.39 8.05 10.66
CA CYS A 57 6.70 6.67 11.02
C CYS A 57 5.49 5.74 10.87
N ARG A 58 5.77 4.51 10.43
CA ARG A 58 4.83 3.38 10.54
C ARG A 58 5.37 2.28 11.45
N LEU A 59 4.45 1.64 12.17
CA LEU A 59 4.66 0.44 13.01
C LEU A 59 4.64 -0.89 12.23
N SER A 60 4.67 -0.82 10.91
CA SER A 60 4.59 -1.90 9.90
C SER A 60 5.58 -1.62 8.79
N THR A 61 5.80 -2.62 7.93
CA THR A 61 6.87 -2.57 6.93
C THR A 61 6.54 -1.62 5.79
N TYR A 62 7.56 -1.21 5.02
CA TYR A 62 7.39 -0.38 3.83
C TYR A 62 6.33 -0.92 2.86
N ARG A 63 6.27 -2.24 2.67
CA ARG A 63 5.31 -2.89 1.75
C ARG A 63 3.87 -2.69 2.21
N ASP A 64 3.63 -2.71 3.52
CA ASP A 64 2.29 -2.50 4.06
C ASP A 64 1.88 -1.02 3.93
N VAL A 65 2.86 -0.10 3.99
CA VAL A 65 2.64 1.33 3.79
C VAL A 65 2.41 1.71 2.34
N SER A 66 3.12 1.08 1.39
CA SER A 66 3.06 1.47 -0.02
C SER A 66 1.66 1.33 -0.63
N ALA A 67 0.82 0.46 -0.06
CA ALA A 67 -0.57 0.27 -0.43
C ALA A 67 -1.55 1.27 0.24
N SER A 68 -1.07 2.08 1.18
CA SER A 68 -1.88 3.01 2.00
C SER A 68 -1.68 4.47 1.59
N ILE A 69 -2.77 5.24 1.58
CA ILE A 69 -2.72 6.68 1.28
C ILE A 69 -2.27 7.54 2.46
N SER A 70 -2.42 7.07 3.70
CA SER A 70 -2.36 7.95 4.88
C SER A 70 -1.01 8.64 5.03
N HIS A 71 0.09 7.94 4.79
CA HIS A 71 1.44 8.49 4.96
C HIS A 71 1.74 9.54 3.88
N ALA A 72 1.40 9.24 2.63
CA ALA A 72 1.58 10.16 1.52
C ALA A 72 0.68 11.40 1.66
N LEU A 73 -0.57 11.23 2.13
CA LEU A 73 -1.50 12.34 2.37
C LEU A 73 -1.01 13.24 3.52
N ILE A 74 -0.57 12.65 4.63
CA ILE A 74 0.02 13.41 5.75
C ILE A 74 1.26 14.17 5.28
N ALA A 75 2.14 13.55 4.50
CA ALA A 75 3.31 14.22 3.94
C ALA A 75 2.90 15.38 3.02
N GLN A 76 1.94 15.18 2.12
CA GLN A 76 1.42 16.23 1.25
C GLN A 76 0.88 17.42 2.07
N ILE A 77 0.07 17.17 3.09
CA ILE A 77 -0.48 18.22 3.97
C ILE A 77 0.63 18.93 4.75
N ALA A 78 1.57 18.18 5.32
CA ALA A 78 2.68 18.74 6.09
C ALA A 78 3.57 19.65 5.22
N GLN A 79 3.83 19.25 3.97
CA GLN A 79 4.63 20.01 2.99
C GLN A 79 3.93 21.30 2.50
N GLU A 80 2.62 21.46 2.72
CA GLU A 80 1.93 22.75 2.48
C GLU A 80 2.25 23.79 3.57
N THR A 81 2.89 23.38 4.67
CA THR A 81 3.36 24.30 5.71
C THR A 81 4.78 24.75 5.36
N GLU A 82 4.94 26.03 5.03
CA GLU A 82 6.23 26.60 4.65
C GLU A 82 7.29 26.33 5.73
N GLY A 83 8.49 25.90 5.33
CA GLY A 83 9.61 25.59 6.22
C GLY A 83 9.54 24.22 6.91
N VAL A 84 8.55 23.37 6.58
CA VAL A 84 8.48 21.99 7.07
C VAL A 84 9.16 21.02 6.09
N PHE A 85 10.07 20.21 6.62
CA PHE A 85 10.64 19.05 5.93
C PHE A 85 9.96 17.76 6.38
N THR A 86 9.66 16.86 5.46
CA THR A 86 9.13 15.53 5.76
C THR A 86 10.06 14.42 5.29
N ASP A 87 10.28 13.42 6.15
CA ASP A 87 10.88 12.13 5.77
C ASP A 87 10.00 10.98 6.27
N PHE A 88 10.31 9.76 5.87
CA PHE A 88 9.61 8.56 6.31
C PHE A 88 10.51 7.60 7.08
N ALA A 89 9.91 6.77 7.93
CA ALA A 89 10.55 5.59 8.50
C ALA A 89 9.53 4.47 8.74
N PHE A 90 9.99 3.22 8.69
CA PHE A 90 9.13 2.03 8.70
C PHE A 90 9.70 0.96 9.64
N LEU A 91 8.87 0.00 10.05
CA LEU A 91 9.37 -1.20 10.71
C LEU A 91 10.26 -1.99 9.73
N PRO A 92 11.54 -2.25 10.05
CA PRO A 92 12.39 -3.07 9.19
C PRO A 92 11.85 -4.50 9.11
N PRO A 93 11.91 -5.17 7.95
CA PRO A 93 11.51 -6.58 7.85
C PRO A 93 12.43 -7.47 8.73
N PRO A 94 12.01 -8.70 9.08
CA PRO A 94 12.70 -9.51 10.10
C PRO A 94 14.20 -9.70 9.89
N LYS A 95 14.62 -9.88 8.63
CA LYS A 95 16.04 -10.02 8.27
C LYS A 95 16.82 -8.72 8.51
N ASP A 96 16.24 -7.58 8.16
CA ASP A 96 16.92 -6.28 8.17
C ASP A 96 16.99 -5.74 9.59
N LEU A 97 15.94 -5.97 10.38
CA LEU A 97 15.91 -5.70 11.81
C LEU A 97 17.15 -6.25 12.52
N LYS A 98 17.48 -7.53 12.29
CA LYS A 98 18.66 -8.16 12.88
C LYS A 98 19.96 -7.47 12.45
N ILE A 99 20.13 -7.21 11.15
CA ILE A 99 21.33 -6.57 10.60
C ILE A 99 21.50 -5.15 11.18
N MET A 100 20.41 -4.41 11.34
CA MET A 100 20.41 -3.06 11.90
C MET A 100 20.77 -3.07 13.39
N ILE A 101 20.14 -3.96 14.18
CA ILE A 101 20.45 -4.11 15.61
C ILE A 101 21.91 -4.52 15.82
N ASP A 102 22.40 -5.54 15.12
CA ASP A 102 23.79 -6.02 15.23
C ASP A 102 24.80 -4.92 14.86
N ALA A 103 24.43 -4.04 13.92
CA ALA A 103 25.24 -2.91 13.49
C ALA A 103 25.01 -1.62 14.29
N LYS A 104 24.16 -1.63 15.32
CA LYS A 104 23.80 -0.47 16.15
C LYS A 104 23.19 0.69 15.35
N ILE A 105 22.40 0.36 14.34
CA ILE A 105 21.66 1.32 13.51
C ILE A 105 20.26 1.50 14.11
N PRO A 106 19.77 2.74 14.25
CA PRO A 106 18.40 3.00 14.69
C PRO A 106 17.38 2.25 13.83
N LEU A 107 16.34 1.65 14.41
CA LEU A 107 15.32 0.96 13.59
C LEU A 107 14.51 1.93 12.73
N TRP A 108 14.24 3.12 13.24
CA TRP A 108 13.76 4.24 12.45
C TRP A 108 14.95 5.06 11.96
N VAL A 109 15.13 5.08 10.65
CA VAL A 109 16.10 5.92 9.94
C VAL A 109 15.34 6.61 8.83
N GLY A 110 15.53 7.92 8.66
CA GLY A 110 14.91 8.66 7.57
C GLY A 110 15.25 8.03 6.22
N THR A 111 14.25 7.60 5.46
CA THR A 111 14.49 6.89 4.20
C THR A 111 15.19 7.77 3.18
N THR A 112 14.93 9.07 3.17
CA THR A 112 15.54 10.00 2.21
C THR A 112 16.88 10.53 2.72
N THR A 113 16.91 11.00 3.96
CA THR A 113 18.06 11.71 4.54
C THR A 113 19.10 10.82 5.19
N LYS A 114 18.70 9.60 5.60
CA LYS A 114 19.44 8.70 6.49
C LYS A 114 19.76 9.32 7.86
N GLU A 115 19.01 10.33 8.26
CA GLU A 115 19.16 10.94 9.57
C GLU A 115 18.53 10.06 10.65
N PRO A 116 19.13 10.00 11.85
CA PRO A 116 18.55 9.31 12.99
C PRO A 116 17.32 10.10 13.52
N PRO A 117 16.43 9.46 14.28
CA PRO A 117 15.18 10.11 14.70
C PRO A 117 15.37 11.33 15.60
N CYS A 118 16.46 11.39 16.37
CA CYS A 118 16.82 12.55 17.19
C CYS A 118 17.21 13.80 16.39
N ALA A 119 17.44 13.68 15.08
CA ALA A 119 17.70 14.84 14.21
C ALA A 119 16.41 15.57 13.76
N PHE A 120 15.24 14.97 14.07
CA PHE A 120 13.92 15.52 13.76
C PHE A 120 13.30 16.21 14.98
N ASP A 121 12.33 17.09 14.74
CA ASP A 121 11.60 17.81 15.79
C ASP A 121 10.35 17.06 16.25
N VAL A 122 9.73 16.34 15.30
CA VAL A 122 8.49 15.58 15.52
C VAL A 122 8.62 14.23 14.85
N ILE A 123 8.24 13.17 15.56
CA ILE A 123 7.92 11.85 15.03
C ILE A 123 6.40 11.69 15.02
N GLY A 124 5.81 11.56 13.84
CA GLY A 124 4.39 11.29 13.64
C GLY A 124 4.16 9.83 13.35
N ILE A 125 3.45 9.12 14.22
CA ILE A 125 3.19 7.69 14.11
C ILE A 125 1.79 7.49 13.58
N SER A 126 1.64 6.83 12.44
CA SER A 126 0.32 6.38 11.98
C SER A 126 0.10 4.93 12.40
N ASN A 127 -0.86 4.67 13.28
CA ASN A 127 -1.29 3.32 13.66
C ASN A 127 -2.62 2.95 12.97
N SER A 128 -2.63 1.91 12.13
CA SER A 128 -3.89 1.43 11.50
C SER A 128 -4.32 0.04 11.91
N PHE A 129 -3.46 -0.79 12.50
CA PHE A 129 -3.88 -2.08 13.07
C PHE A 129 -3.60 -2.13 14.56
N VAL A 130 -4.55 -2.59 15.37
CA VAL A 130 -4.43 -2.58 16.84
C VAL A 130 -3.17 -3.35 17.30
N LEU A 131 -2.88 -4.49 16.65
CA LEU A 131 -1.72 -5.32 16.96
C LEU A 131 -0.37 -4.64 16.67
N GLU A 132 -0.31 -3.62 15.81
CA GLU A 132 0.92 -2.86 15.55
C GLU A 132 1.42 -2.11 16.81
N MET A 133 0.54 -1.84 17.79
CA MET A 133 0.94 -1.21 19.06
C MET A 133 2.02 -2.01 19.80
N LEU A 134 2.08 -3.34 19.58
CA LEU A 134 3.11 -4.23 20.13
C LEU A 134 4.52 -3.87 19.63
N ASN A 135 4.64 -3.23 18.47
CA ASN A 135 5.92 -2.89 17.87
C ASN A 135 6.48 -1.57 18.40
N LEU A 136 5.63 -0.70 18.97
CA LEU A 136 6.02 0.65 19.37
C LEU A 136 7.16 0.67 20.41
N PRO A 137 7.11 -0.07 21.54
CA PRO A 137 8.17 -0.01 22.54
C PRO A 137 9.55 -0.37 21.98
N LYS A 138 9.63 -1.45 21.20
CA LYS A 138 10.89 -1.87 20.57
C LYS A 138 11.38 -0.87 19.53
N LEU A 139 10.49 -0.31 18.71
CA LEU A 139 10.86 0.71 17.74
C LEU A 139 11.39 1.98 18.39
N LEU A 140 10.82 2.43 19.52
CA LEU A 140 11.35 3.55 20.30
C LEU A 140 12.74 3.23 20.85
N LEU A 141 12.85 2.14 21.62
CA LEU A 141 14.07 1.79 22.33
C LEU A 141 15.25 1.59 21.36
N PHE A 142 15.08 0.78 20.31
CA PHE A 142 16.13 0.51 19.34
C PHE A 142 16.32 1.63 18.30
N SER A 143 15.59 2.73 18.45
CA SER A 143 15.86 3.97 17.72
C SER A 143 16.47 5.06 18.58
N GLY A 144 16.84 4.74 19.83
CA GLY A 144 17.47 5.69 20.76
C GLY A 144 16.49 6.67 21.38
N ILE A 145 15.20 6.37 21.32
CA ILE A 145 14.15 7.23 21.87
C ILE A 145 13.71 6.64 23.22
N PRO A 146 13.83 7.40 24.33
CA PRO A 146 13.35 6.94 25.63
C PRO A 146 11.88 6.52 25.57
N LEU A 147 11.51 5.46 26.28
CA LEU A 147 10.18 4.86 26.18
C LEU A 147 9.08 5.79 26.70
N TYR A 148 9.37 6.59 27.72
CA TYR A 148 8.34 7.31 28.46
C TYR A 148 8.37 8.83 28.22
N LYS A 149 7.20 9.45 28.07
CA LYS A 149 7.03 10.90 27.93
C LYS A 149 7.72 11.64 29.07
N SER A 150 7.61 11.14 30.30
CA SER A 150 8.25 11.70 31.49
C SER A 150 9.78 11.75 31.42
N GLU A 151 10.42 11.01 30.50
CA GLU A 151 11.87 11.07 30.26
C GLU A 151 12.22 11.96 29.07
N ARG A 152 11.31 12.06 28.08
CA ARG A 152 11.53 12.82 26.86
C ARG A 152 11.20 14.29 26.99
N ILE A 153 10.16 14.66 27.74
CA ILE A 153 9.49 15.96 27.62
C ILE A 153 10.41 17.16 27.89
N ASP A 154 11.39 17.00 28.78
CA ASP A 154 12.36 18.04 29.15
C ASP A 154 13.66 17.99 28.31
N GLN A 155 13.80 16.99 27.43
CA GLN A 155 14.96 16.84 26.54
C GLN A 155 14.69 17.45 25.16
N ASN A 156 15.32 18.59 24.87
CA ASN A 156 15.19 19.27 23.58
C ASN A 156 15.81 18.50 22.40
N THR A 157 16.70 17.55 22.66
CA THR A 157 17.33 16.67 21.65
C THR A 157 16.45 15.49 21.23
N ILE A 158 15.34 15.26 21.93
CA ILE A 158 14.40 14.18 21.61
C ILE A 158 13.15 14.79 20.98
N PRO A 159 12.68 14.29 19.81
CA PRO A 159 11.49 14.81 19.15
C PRO A 159 10.22 14.66 20.01
N LEU A 160 9.20 15.44 19.69
CA LEU A 160 7.83 15.15 20.11
C LEU A 160 7.35 13.88 19.41
N ILE A 161 6.69 12.98 20.14
CA ILE A 161 6.09 11.76 19.58
C ILE A 161 4.58 11.91 19.57
N VAL A 162 4.01 12.06 18.38
CA VAL A 162 2.56 12.18 18.19
C VAL A 162 2.02 10.98 17.45
N LEU A 163 0.89 10.45 17.87
CA LEU A 163 0.24 9.29 17.24
C LEU A 163 -1.07 9.70 16.58
N GLY A 164 -1.37 9.12 15.43
CA GLY A 164 -2.69 9.20 14.79
C GLY A 164 -2.98 7.91 14.04
N GLY A 165 -3.91 7.98 13.09
CA GLY A 165 -4.32 6.83 12.28
C GLY A 165 -5.65 6.23 12.72
N ALA A 166 -6.08 5.16 12.04
CA ALA A 166 -7.43 4.62 12.18
C ALA A 166 -7.75 4.12 13.60
N ASN A 167 -6.75 3.76 14.40
CA ASN A 167 -6.95 3.28 15.77
C ASN A 167 -6.66 4.33 16.84
N ALA A 168 -6.51 5.61 16.48
CA ALA A 168 -6.13 6.65 17.44
C ALA A 168 -7.07 6.72 18.66
N ALA A 169 -8.37 6.46 18.45
CA ALA A 169 -9.38 6.43 19.50
C ALA A 169 -9.22 5.28 20.51
N VAL A 170 -8.44 4.24 20.18
CA VAL A 170 -8.34 2.99 20.95
C VAL A 170 -6.90 2.70 21.38
N THR A 171 -6.20 3.73 21.88
CA THR A 171 -4.78 3.65 22.26
C THR A 171 -4.51 3.69 23.77
N GLN A 172 -5.53 3.46 24.61
CA GLN A 172 -5.43 3.56 26.08
C GLN A 172 -4.33 2.67 26.66
N THR A 173 -4.07 1.52 26.04
CA THR A 173 -3.01 0.58 26.41
C THR A 173 -1.59 1.15 26.28
N LEU A 174 -1.41 2.30 25.62
CA LEU A 174 -0.11 2.98 25.47
C LEU A 174 0.19 3.99 26.59
N HIS A 175 -0.80 4.33 27.43
CA HIS A 175 -0.76 5.53 28.28
C HIS A 175 -0.74 5.24 29.79
N GLY A 176 -0.51 3.99 30.17
CA GLY A 176 -0.45 3.56 31.56
C GLY A 176 0.83 3.92 32.30
N THR A 177 0.73 3.83 33.63
CA THR A 177 1.88 3.99 34.52
C THR A 177 2.70 2.71 34.56
N VAL A 178 4.02 2.87 34.49
CA VAL A 178 4.98 1.78 34.65
C VAL A 178 5.86 2.10 35.84
N ASN A 179 5.88 1.19 36.82
CA ASN A 179 6.65 1.34 38.04
C ASN A 179 8.00 0.67 37.86
N GLU A 180 9.09 1.44 37.94
CA GLU A 180 10.44 0.89 37.90
C GLU A 180 10.96 0.56 39.30
N GLN A 181 11.96 -0.34 39.35
CA GLN A 181 12.70 -0.60 40.58
C GLN A 181 13.41 0.69 41.01
N GLY A 182 13.00 1.25 42.16
CA GLY A 182 13.47 2.56 42.64
C GLY A 182 12.34 3.56 42.93
N GLY A 183 11.08 3.22 42.65
CA GLY A 183 9.90 3.99 43.09
C GLY A 183 9.53 5.18 42.18
N LYS A 184 10.19 5.32 41.02
CA LYS A 184 9.83 6.32 40.01
C LYS A 184 8.72 5.77 39.10
N ASN A 185 7.65 6.53 38.97
CA ASN A 185 6.52 6.21 38.10
C ASN A 185 6.74 6.86 36.73
N HIS A 186 6.80 6.04 35.68
CA HIS A 186 6.91 6.49 34.30
C HIS A 186 5.55 6.39 33.59
N TYR A 187 5.32 7.22 32.57
CA TYR A 187 4.06 7.22 31.83
C TYR A 187 4.22 7.70 30.38
N GLY A 188 3.29 7.26 29.53
CA GLY A 188 3.09 7.73 28.16
C GLY A 188 4.13 7.22 27.15
N LEU A 189 3.76 6.22 26.34
CA LEU A 189 4.61 5.80 25.21
C LEU A 189 4.63 6.81 24.06
N VAL A 190 3.64 7.71 24.02
CA VAL A 190 3.56 8.84 23.08
C VAL A 190 3.25 10.13 23.86
N ASP A 191 3.56 11.27 23.26
CA ASP A 191 3.41 12.58 23.89
C ASP A 191 2.00 13.17 23.70
N ALA A 192 1.37 12.88 22.57
CA ALA A 192 -0.02 13.21 22.25
C ALA A 192 -0.59 12.27 21.18
N VAL A 193 -1.91 12.31 21.00
CA VAL A 193 -2.66 11.57 19.98
C VAL A 193 -3.59 12.51 19.23
N PHE A 194 -3.70 12.37 17.91
CA PHE A 194 -4.71 13.01 17.08
C PHE A 194 -5.88 12.05 16.83
N ILE A 195 -7.05 12.40 17.38
CA ILE A 195 -8.28 11.64 17.24
C ILE A 195 -9.09 12.17 16.06
N GLY A 196 -9.48 11.29 15.15
CA GLY A 196 -10.28 11.63 13.98
C GLY A 196 -9.45 12.02 12.77
N GLU A 197 -9.92 13.02 12.04
CA GLU A 197 -9.43 13.40 10.71
C GLU A 197 -8.27 14.42 10.79
N GLY A 198 -7.17 14.11 10.09
CA GLY A 198 -5.90 14.84 10.19
C GLY A 198 -5.73 15.99 9.19
N GLU A 199 -6.67 16.16 8.28
CA GLU A 199 -6.62 17.06 7.12
C GLU A 199 -6.35 18.52 7.51
N TYR A 200 -6.90 18.97 8.64
CA TYR A 200 -6.60 20.27 9.23
C TYR A 200 -5.61 20.16 10.41
N ALA A 201 -5.80 19.15 11.26
CA ALA A 201 -5.08 19.03 12.54
C ALA A 201 -3.56 18.94 12.37
N VAL A 202 -3.07 18.22 11.35
CA VAL A 202 -1.63 18.07 11.09
C VAL A 202 -0.99 19.42 10.78
N LYS A 203 -1.62 20.23 9.92
CA LYS A 203 -1.11 21.56 9.55
C LYS A 203 -1.13 22.51 10.75
N GLN A 204 -2.26 22.58 11.46
CA GLN A 204 -2.40 23.41 12.66
C GLN A 204 -1.33 23.06 13.72
N PHE A 205 -1.09 21.77 13.94
CA PHE A 205 -0.06 21.32 14.87
C PHE A 205 1.35 21.74 14.43
N LEU A 206 1.71 21.52 13.16
CA LEU A 206 3.04 21.86 12.66
C LEU A 206 3.30 23.37 12.67
N GLU A 207 2.28 24.20 12.44
CA GLU A 207 2.36 25.66 12.59
C GLU A 207 2.65 26.06 14.05
N ILE A 208 2.01 25.41 15.03
CA ILE A 208 2.27 25.62 16.46
C ILE A 208 3.69 25.16 16.84
N VAL A 209 4.15 24.02 16.32
CA VAL A 209 5.52 23.54 16.54
C VAL A 209 6.53 24.54 15.95
N LYS A 210 6.32 25.01 14.73
CA LYS A 210 7.16 26.01 14.07
C LYS A 210 7.23 27.30 14.89
N GLN A 211 6.08 27.83 15.31
CA GLN A 211 6.01 29.01 16.16
C GLN A 211 6.72 28.78 17.51
N GLY A 212 6.49 27.63 18.13
CA GLY A 212 7.09 27.27 19.41
C GLY A 212 8.61 27.18 19.33
N LYS A 213 9.16 26.58 18.26
CA LYS A 213 10.61 26.55 18.01
C LYS A 213 11.18 27.95 17.82
N ALA A 214 10.54 28.78 17.00
CA ALA A 214 11.00 30.16 16.75
C ALA A 214 11.03 31.01 18.03
N LEU A 215 10.11 30.76 18.96
CA LEU A 215 10.00 31.48 20.24
C LEU A 215 10.72 30.79 21.42
N GLY A 216 11.41 29.68 21.19
CA GLY A 216 12.13 28.93 22.23
C GLY A 216 11.21 28.30 23.30
N TRP A 217 10.00 27.88 22.92
CA TRP A 217 9.08 27.21 23.84
C TRP A 217 9.56 25.83 24.22
N THR A 218 9.26 25.42 25.46
CA THR A 218 9.41 24.03 25.88
C THR A 218 8.39 23.14 25.16
N LYS A 219 8.71 21.85 24.99
CA LYS A 219 7.77 20.88 24.40
C LYS A 219 6.44 20.82 25.15
N ALA A 220 6.48 20.91 26.49
CA ALA A 220 5.26 20.98 27.31
C ALA A 220 4.40 22.21 26.98
N ARG A 221 5.02 23.37 26.69
CA ARG A 221 4.28 24.56 26.26
C ARG A 221 3.70 24.39 24.85
N ILE A 222 4.44 23.79 23.91
CA ILE A 222 3.94 23.48 22.56
C ILE A 222 2.67 22.60 22.66
N LEU A 223 2.71 21.51 23.42
CA LEU A 223 1.54 20.64 23.64
C LEU A 223 0.39 21.40 24.30
N LYS A 224 0.67 22.23 25.31
CA LYS A 224 -0.35 23.07 25.97
C LYS A 224 -1.06 23.99 24.97
N GLU A 225 -0.32 24.59 24.04
CA GLU A 225 -0.87 25.51 23.03
C GLU A 225 -1.73 24.80 21.97
N CYS A 226 -1.59 23.48 21.82
CA CYS A 226 -2.45 22.70 20.92
C CYS A 226 -3.88 22.53 21.48
N HIS A 227 -4.05 22.54 22.81
CA HIS A 227 -5.38 22.42 23.43
C HIS A 227 -6.28 23.57 22.99
N GLY A 228 -7.43 23.23 22.41
CA GLY A 228 -8.42 24.19 21.91
C GLY A 228 -8.06 24.88 20.59
N LYS A 229 -6.87 24.63 20.01
CA LYS A 229 -6.46 25.15 18.69
C LYS A 229 -6.32 24.06 17.63
N VAL A 230 -6.02 22.84 18.04
CA VAL A 230 -5.90 21.68 17.15
C VAL A 230 -7.06 20.73 17.44
N ASP A 231 -7.93 20.54 16.46
CA ASP A 231 -9.07 19.63 16.59
C ASP A 231 -8.59 18.19 16.81
N GLY A 232 -9.28 17.45 17.68
CA GLY A 232 -8.93 16.05 17.99
C GLY A 232 -7.64 15.86 18.78
N PHE A 233 -7.01 16.93 19.29
CA PHE A 233 -5.78 16.80 20.08
C PHE A 233 -6.05 16.22 21.48
N TYR A 234 -5.47 15.06 21.76
CA TYR A 234 -5.56 14.36 23.03
C TYR A 234 -4.16 14.21 23.67
N GLU A 235 -3.99 14.72 24.88
CA GLU A 235 -2.75 14.60 25.67
C GLU A 235 -2.98 13.62 26.85
N PRO A 236 -2.62 12.32 26.73
CA PRO A 236 -3.13 11.26 27.60
C PRO A 236 -2.82 11.41 29.11
N ASP A 237 -1.66 11.97 29.45
CA ASP A 237 -1.24 12.17 30.84
C ASP A 237 -2.01 13.27 31.56
N LYS A 238 -2.80 14.07 30.84
CA LYS A 238 -3.68 15.11 31.40
C LYS A 238 -5.02 14.57 31.89
N TYR A 239 -5.23 13.27 31.82
CA TYR A 239 -6.41 12.58 32.34
C TYR A 239 -5.97 11.59 33.41
N GLU A 240 -6.73 11.53 34.51
CA GLU A 240 -6.56 10.58 35.59
C GLU A 240 -7.65 9.50 35.50
N HIS A 241 -7.24 8.24 35.40
CA HIS A 241 -8.14 7.08 35.44
C HIS A 241 -8.17 6.56 36.88
N ARG A 242 -9.32 6.66 37.55
CA ARG A 242 -9.49 6.18 38.93
C ARG A 242 -10.25 4.87 38.94
N TYR A 243 -9.75 3.90 39.71
CA TYR A 243 -10.32 2.55 39.77
C TYR A 243 -10.90 2.29 41.16
N LYS A 244 -12.01 1.56 41.21
CA LYS A 244 -12.61 1.02 42.43
C LYS A 244 -12.51 -0.50 42.45
N THR A 245 -12.29 -1.06 43.64
CA THR A 245 -12.36 -2.51 43.83
C THR A 245 -13.82 -2.93 43.96
N ILE A 246 -14.24 -3.89 43.14
CA ILE A 246 -15.55 -4.55 43.22
C ILE A 246 -15.32 -5.98 43.67
N VAL A 247 -16.08 -6.44 44.66
CA VAL A 247 -16.06 -7.83 45.12
C VAL A 247 -17.32 -8.52 44.66
N GLN A 248 -17.19 -9.55 43.82
CA GLN A 248 -18.28 -10.43 43.40
C GLN A 248 -17.84 -11.89 43.55
N ASN A 249 -18.65 -12.73 44.20
CA ASN A 249 -18.38 -14.16 44.39
C ASN A 249 -16.99 -14.48 44.99
N ASN A 250 -16.55 -13.72 46.00
CA ASN A 250 -15.21 -13.80 46.62
C ASN A 250 -14.02 -13.49 45.68
N LEU A 251 -14.28 -12.92 44.50
CA LEU A 251 -13.26 -12.40 43.59
C LEU A 251 -13.29 -10.87 43.64
N SER A 252 -12.13 -10.25 43.85
CA SER A 252 -11.95 -8.80 43.76
C SER A 252 -11.46 -8.42 42.37
N ALA A 253 -12.20 -7.56 41.67
CA ALA A 253 -11.81 -6.97 40.38
C ALA A 253 -11.67 -5.46 40.53
N GLN A 254 -10.79 -4.84 39.73
CA GLN A 254 -10.71 -3.37 39.65
C GLN A 254 -11.47 -2.88 38.42
N GLU A 255 -12.42 -1.97 38.65
CA GLU A 255 -13.21 -1.34 37.59
C GLU A 255 -12.94 0.17 37.54
N LEU A 256 -12.85 0.72 36.34
CA LEU A 256 -12.72 2.16 36.13
C LEU A 256 -13.97 2.87 36.66
N SER A 257 -13.80 3.77 37.63
CA SER A 257 -14.88 4.47 38.30
C SER A 257 -15.02 5.93 37.91
N GLU A 258 -13.96 6.55 37.36
CA GLU A 258 -13.96 7.95 36.93
C GLU A 258 -12.80 8.21 35.97
N ILE A 259 -13.03 9.10 34.99
CA ILE A 259 -11.97 9.75 34.21
C ILE A 259 -12.03 11.24 34.48
N ALA A 260 -10.98 11.81 35.07
CA ALA A 260 -10.95 13.21 35.49
C ALA A 260 -9.84 14.00 34.75
N PRO A 261 -10.14 15.18 34.17
CA PRO A 261 -9.11 16.05 33.64
C PRO A 261 -8.25 16.62 34.78
N LYS A 262 -6.93 16.67 34.57
CA LYS A 262 -5.95 17.20 35.54
C LYS A 262 -5.76 18.71 35.42
N ALA A 263 -6.33 19.36 34.41
CA ALA A 263 -6.19 20.79 34.20
C ALA A 263 -7.45 21.40 33.55
N PRO A 264 -7.81 22.65 33.89
CA PRO A 264 -9.06 23.28 33.44
C PRO A 264 -9.09 23.65 31.95
N TYR A 265 -7.93 23.71 31.29
CA TYR A 265 -7.83 24.00 29.85
C TYR A 265 -8.00 22.76 28.97
N VAL A 266 -8.14 21.57 29.59
CA VAL A 266 -8.24 20.28 28.89
C VAL A 266 -9.71 19.90 28.78
N SER A 267 -10.16 19.57 27.57
CA SER A 267 -11.53 19.10 27.32
C SER A 267 -11.69 17.66 27.80
N CYS A 268 -12.82 17.33 28.41
CA CYS A 268 -13.16 15.94 28.76
C CYS A 268 -14.67 15.75 28.57
N PRO A 269 -15.12 14.96 27.57
CA PRO A 269 -14.31 14.19 26.62
C PRO A 269 -13.62 15.07 25.55
N VAL A 270 -12.59 14.50 24.89
CA VAL A 270 -11.97 15.08 23.69
C VAL A 270 -12.83 14.76 22.49
N LYS A 271 -13.28 15.80 21.79
CA LYS A 271 -14.03 15.63 20.54
C LYS A 271 -13.10 15.25 19.40
N SER A 272 -13.47 14.22 18.63
CA SER A 272 -12.75 13.83 17.41
C SER A 272 -12.80 14.94 16.36
N ALA A 273 -11.70 15.08 15.61
CA ALA A 273 -11.65 15.96 14.44
C ALA A 273 -12.49 15.37 13.30
N ILE A 274 -13.32 16.20 12.67
CA ILE A 274 -14.20 15.81 11.55
C ILE A 274 -14.15 16.92 10.49
N VAL A 275 -13.86 16.54 9.25
CA VAL A 275 -14.03 17.39 8.07
C VAL A 275 -15.47 17.25 7.58
N TYR A 276 -16.26 18.31 7.73
CA TYR A 276 -17.65 18.31 7.30
C TYR A 276 -17.85 18.60 5.81
N ASP A 277 -16.96 19.38 5.19
CA ASP A 277 -16.96 19.63 3.75
C ASP A 277 -15.64 19.10 3.16
N LEU A 278 -15.72 17.94 2.50
CA LEU A 278 -14.54 17.30 1.93
C LEU A 278 -13.97 18.10 0.77
N ASP A 279 -14.75 18.94 0.07
CA ASP A 279 -14.23 19.72 -1.06
C ASP A 279 -13.25 20.83 -0.62
N GLN A 280 -13.32 21.24 0.65
CA GLN A 280 -12.40 22.22 1.26
C GLN A 280 -11.06 21.61 1.71
N THR A 281 -10.90 20.29 1.64
CA THR A 281 -9.66 19.61 2.02
C THR A 281 -9.00 18.95 0.83
N ARG A 282 -7.73 18.60 1.01
CA ARG A 282 -6.97 17.84 0.02
C ARG A 282 -7.35 16.36 0.07
N THR A 283 -7.40 15.75 -1.11
CA THR A 283 -7.15 14.31 -1.25
C THR A 283 -5.71 14.09 -1.72
N LEU A 284 -5.30 12.84 -1.91
CA LEU A 284 -3.94 12.52 -2.37
C LEU A 284 -3.77 12.88 -3.85
N GLU A 285 -3.20 14.06 -4.10
CA GLU A 285 -2.89 14.60 -5.43
C GLU A 285 -1.41 14.40 -5.77
N SER A 286 -0.53 14.44 -4.77
CA SER A 286 0.91 14.27 -4.88
C SER A 286 1.42 13.41 -3.73
N GLY A 287 2.43 12.60 -3.99
CA GLY A 287 3.06 11.79 -2.96
C GLY A 287 4.18 10.94 -3.54
N PRO A 288 5.01 10.34 -2.68
CA PRO A 288 6.05 9.42 -3.10
C PRO A 288 5.46 8.34 -4.00
N ILE A 289 6.06 8.13 -5.17
CA ILE A 289 5.79 6.91 -5.94
C ILE A 289 6.52 5.79 -5.22
N TRP A 290 5.79 4.91 -4.53
CA TRP A 290 6.43 3.84 -3.77
C TRP A 290 7.06 2.78 -4.67
N TYR A 291 8.14 2.16 -4.21
CA TYR A 291 8.80 1.04 -4.86
C TYR A 291 8.00 -0.28 -4.72
N ASP A 292 6.72 -0.25 -5.05
CA ASP A 292 5.78 -1.38 -4.90
C ASP A 292 5.40 -1.98 -6.26
N PRO A 293 5.99 -3.14 -6.64
CA PRO A 293 5.72 -3.76 -7.93
C PRO A 293 4.24 -4.00 -8.22
N GLU A 294 3.41 -4.22 -7.19
CA GLU A 294 2.00 -4.56 -7.35
C GLU A 294 1.13 -3.32 -7.62
N ASN A 295 1.51 -2.15 -7.09
CA ASN A 295 0.70 -0.93 -7.12
C ASN A 295 1.30 0.19 -7.99
N LEU A 296 2.46 -0.01 -8.63
CA LEU A 296 3.08 0.97 -9.52
C LEU A 296 2.17 1.36 -10.70
N GLY A 297 1.98 2.67 -10.86
CA GLY A 297 1.05 3.27 -11.84
C GLY A 297 -0.39 3.37 -11.33
N SER A 298 -0.66 2.97 -10.08
CA SER A 298 -1.97 3.07 -9.44
C SER A 298 -1.97 4.11 -8.32
N GLY A 299 -2.99 4.96 -8.29
CA GLY A 299 -3.26 5.87 -7.18
C GLY A 299 -4.62 5.60 -6.53
N SER A 300 -4.91 6.25 -5.42
CA SER A 300 -6.22 6.18 -4.77
C SER A 300 -6.74 7.59 -4.51
N ILE A 301 -8.00 7.83 -4.86
CA ILE A 301 -8.69 9.11 -4.61
C ILE A 301 -9.84 8.84 -3.66
N GLN A 302 -9.87 9.56 -2.54
CA GLN A 302 -10.94 9.44 -1.56
C GLN A 302 -12.19 10.15 -2.08
N ILE A 303 -13.23 9.39 -2.43
CA ILE A 303 -14.47 9.94 -3.01
C ILE A 303 -15.50 10.34 -1.95
N SER A 304 -15.45 9.68 -0.80
CA SER A 304 -16.34 9.95 0.32
C SER A 304 -15.65 9.52 1.61
N ASN A 305 -16.13 10.04 2.74
CA ASN A 305 -15.67 9.65 4.05
C ASN A 305 -16.86 9.27 4.94
N GLY A 306 -16.61 8.38 5.90
CA GLY A 306 -17.63 7.68 6.70
C GLY A 306 -18.48 6.68 5.92
N CYS A 307 -19.34 5.98 6.64
CA CYS A 307 -20.29 5.03 6.10
C CYS A 307 -21.70 5.35 6.65
N PRO A 308 -22.75 5.40 5.80
CA PRO A 308 -24.10 5.69 6.28
C PRO A 308 -24.71 4.53 7.09
N CYS A 309 -24.27 3.29 6.85
CA CYS A 309 -24.79 2.08 7.51
C CYS A 309 -24.47 2.03 9.02
N PHE A 310 -25.14 1.13 9.75
CA PHE A 310 -25.00 0.95 11.19
C PHE A 310 -24.56 -0.48 11.57
N CYS A 311 -23.67 -1.10 10.79
CA CYS A 311 -23.15 -2.44 11.07
C CYS A 311 -22.58 -2.50 12.50
N SER A 312 -23.08 -3.41 13.34
CA SER A 312 -22.82 -3.42 14.79
C SER A 312 -21.36 -3.66 15.17
N PHE A 313 -20.57 -4.22 14.25
CA PHE A 313 -19.16 -4.57 14.44
C PHE A 313 -18.16 -3.61 13.79
N CYS A 314 -18.61 -2.69 12.95
CA CYS A 314 -17.71 -1.94 12.05
C CYS A 314 -17.34 -0.59 12.65
N ALA A 315 -16.16 -0.46 13.26
CA ALA A 315 -15.67 0.80 13.85
C ALA A 315 -15.85 2.00 12.91
N GLU A 316 -15.51 1.84 11.63
CA GLU A 316 -15.63 2.90 10.61
C GLU A 316 -17.07 3.34 10.34
N SER A 317 -18.05 2.47 10.59
CA SER A 317 -19.47 2.82 10.50
C SER A 317 -19.94 3.70 11.65
N TRP A 318 -19.16 3.82 12.74
CA TRP A 318 -19.51 4.59 13.94
C TRP A 318 -18.58 5.80 14.12
N GLU A 319 -17.28 5.56 14.19
CA GLU A 319 -16.27 6.58 14.51
C GLU A 319 -16.11 7.65 13.43
N ARG A 320 -16.37 7.30 12.17
CA ARG A 320 -16.23 8.22 11.03
C ARG A 320 -17.52 8.93 10.68
N LYS A 321 -18.59 8.81 11.49
CA LYS A 321 -19.86 9.45 11.17
C LYS A 321 -19.75 10.98 11.19
N PRO A 322 -20.59 11.76 10.48
CA PRO A 322 -21.70 11.43 9.54
C PRO A 322 -21.29 10.73 8.22
N TYR A 323 -21.93 10.92 7.06
CA TYR A 323 -21.42 10.47 5.74
C TYR A 323 -21.29 11.71 4.86
N ARG A 324 -20.20 11.83 4.10
CA ARG A 324 -19.90 13.00 3.27
C ARG A 324 -19.22 12.56 2.00
N GLU A 325 -19.49 13.28 0.92
CA GLU A 325 -18.98 13.03 -0.41
C GLU A 325 -18.11 14.20 -0.86
N ARG A 326 -17.20 13.95 -1.81
CA ARG A 326 -16.56 14.99 -2.61
C ARG A 326 -17.33 15.17 -3.91
N SER A 327 -17.45 16.40 -4.39
CA SER A 327 -18.10 16.63 -5.68
C SER A 327 -17.28 16.05 -6.83
N LEU A 328 -17.95 15.64 -7.90
CA LEU A 328 -17.31 15.20 -9.14
C LEU A 328 -16.35 16.25 -9.70
N ALA A 329 -16.70 17.54 -9.57
CA ALA A 329 -15.84 18.64 -10.01
C ALA A 329 -14.50 18.60 -9.28
N LYS A 330 -14.52 18.49 -7.94
CA LYS A 330 -13.30 18.40 -7.13
C LYS A 330 -12.52 17.12 -7.44
N LEU A 331 -13.22 16.00 -7.53
CA LEU A 331 -12.62 14.70 -7.82
C LEU A 331 -11.94 14.65 -9.19
N SER A 332 -12.53 15.26 -10.22
CA SER A 332 -11.94 15.33 -11.56
C SER A 332 -10.67 16.19 -11.58
N GLU A 333 -10.67 17.31 -10.82
CA GLU A 333 -9.48 18.15 -10.64
C GLU A 333 -8.34 17.37 -9.95
N SER A 334 -8.64 16.73 -8.83
CA SER A 334 -7.65 15.98 -8.05
C SER A 334 -7.14 14.75 -8.80
N MET A 335 -7.99 14.03 -9.54
CA MET A 335 -7.60 12.90 -10.38
C MET A 335 -6.61 13.31 -11.48
N LYS A 336 -6.86 14.43 -12.18
CA LYS A 336 -5.94 14.97 -13.20
C LYS A 336 -4.57 15.30 -12.63
N LYS A 337 -4.55 15.96 -11.47
CA LYS A 337 -3.31 16.29 -10.74
C LYS A 337 -2.57 15.02 -10.33
N ALA A 338 -3.27 14.07 -9.70
CA ALA A 338 -2.71 12.78 -9.28
C ALA A 338 -2.13 12.01 -10.47
N LYS A 339 -2.87 11.95 -11.58
CA LYS A 339 -2.43 11.29 -12.81
C LYS A 339 -1.08 11.83 -13.28
N ALA A 340 -0.98 13.15 -13.44
CA ALA A 340 0.24 13.79 -13.91
C ALA A 340 1.40 13.68 -12.90
N LEU A 341 1.15 14.00 -11.62
CA LEU A 341 2.18 14.08 -10.58
C LEU A 341 2.71 12.72 -10.12
N GLN A 342 1.94 11.64 -10.29
CA GLN A 342 2.30 10.29 -9.84
C GLN A 342 2.45 9.29 -10.99
N GLY A 343 2.23 9.69 -12.24
CA GLY A 343 2.41 8.81 -13.40
C GLY A 343 1.34 7.73 -13.54
N LEU A 344 0.08 8.05 -13.19
CA LEU A 344 -0.97 7.03 -13.02
C LEU A 344 -1.60 6.59 -14.35
N ASP A 345 -1.83 5.28 -14.48
CA ASP A 345 -2.74 4.69 -15.48
C ASP A 345 -3.99 4.08 -14.83
N THR A 346 -4.01 4.01 -13.50
CA THR A 346 -5.05 3.37 -12.72
C THR A 346 -5.41 4.21 -11.50
N ILE A 347 -6.70 4.38 -11.23
CA ILE A 347 -7.21 5.03 -10.02
C ILE A 347 -8.15 4.09 -9.28
N ASN A 348 -7.93 3.98 -7.98
CA ASN A 348 -8.82 3.28 -7.07
C ASN A 348 -9.77 4.28 -6.40
N LEU A 349 -11.07 4.02 -6.44
CA LEU A 349 -12.06 4.80 -5.69
C LEU A 349 -11.99 4.42 -4.22
N MET A 350 -11.44 5.29 -3.38
CA MET A 350 -11.32 5.06 -1.94
C MET A 350 -12.56 5.56 -1.22
N SER A 351 -13.26 4.65 -0.56
CA SER A 351 -14.44 4.90 0.28
C SER A 351 -14.72 3.66 1.13
N PHE A 352 -15.44 3.83 2.25
CA PHE A 352 -15.99 2.69 3.01
C PHE A 352 -17.17 2.03 2.30
N ASN A 353 -17.89 2.78 1.44
CA ASN A 353 -18.96 2.29 0.60
C ASN A 353 -19.08 3.19 -0.64
N PHE A 354 -18.48 2.78 -1.76
CA PHE A 354 -18.45 3.63 -2.96
C PHE A 354 -19.80 3.66 -3.70
N ASN A 355 -20.60 2.60 -3.56
CA ASN A 355 -21.90 2.44 -4.24
C ASN A 355 -22.93 3.49 -3.80
N THR A 356 -22.71 4.15 -2.66
CA THR A 356 -23.61 5.17 -2.12
C THR A 356 -23.33 6.58 -2.64
N HIS A 357 -22.30 6.78 -3.47
CA HIS A 357 -21.94 8.11 -3.91
C HIS A 357 -22.98 8.69 -4.89
N THR A 358 -23.49 9.90 -4.62
CA THR A 358 -24.53 10.58 -5.43
C THR A 358 -24.17 10.58 -6.93
N GLU A 359 -22.94 10.96 -7.26
CA GLU A 359 -22.44 11.09 -8.64
C GLU A 359 -21.66 9.86 -9.16
N LEU A 360 -21.96 8.64 -8.68
CA LEU A 360 -21.17 7.43 -9.00
C LEU A 360 -20.93 7.19 -10.50
N TYR A 361 -21.97 7.12 -11.34
CA TYR A 361 -21.78 6.82 -12.76
C TYR A 361 -21.15 7.97 -13.56
N PRO A 362 -21.59 9.24 -13.37
CA PRO A 362 -20.86 10.38 -13.94
C PRO A 362 -19.38 10.38 -13.57
N MET A 363 -19.04 10.00 -12.33
CA MET A 363 -17.66 9.87 -11.88
C MET A 363 -16.90 8.75 -12.59
N ILE A 364 -17.47 7.55 -12.66
CA ILE A 364 -16.85 6.43 -13.39
C ILE A 364 -16.60 6.81 -14.85
N LEU A 365 -17.57 7.43 -15.53
CA LEU A 365 -17.41 7.87 -16.91
C LEU A 365 -16.33 8.96 -17.04
N SER A 366 -16.37 9.98 -16.18
CA SER A 366 -15.40 11.09 -16.16
C SER A 366 -13.98 10.56 -15.99
N PHE A 367 -13.77 9.68 -15.01
CA PHE A 367 -12.46 9.08 -14.77
C PHE A 367 -12.07 8.14 -15.92
N TYR A 368 -12.96 7.27 -16.37
CA TYR A 368 -12.65 6.30 -17.43
C TYR A 368 -12.33 6.96 -18.78
N ARG A 369 -12.79 8.19 -19.05
CA ARG A 369 -12.36 8.97 -20.23
C ARG A 369 -10.89 9.35 -20.17
N GLU A 370 -10.40 9.65 -18.97
CA GLU A 370 -9.08 10.26 -18.77
C GLU A 370 -8.07 9.30 -18.17
N ILE A 371 -8.48 8.13 -17.68
CA ILE A 371 -7.58 7.14 -17.10
C ILE A 371 -7.95 5.74 -17.59
N THR A 372 -6.94 4.86 -17.68
CA THR A 372 -7.12 3.55 -18.29
C THR A 372 -8.01 2.65 -17.45
N ASN A 373 -7.69 2.51 -16.17
CA ASN A 373 -8.44 1.64 -15.27
C ASN A 373 -9.04 2.43 -14.11
N VAL A 374 -10.34 2.23 -13.88
CA VAL A 374 -11.04 2.69 -12.68
C VAL A 374 -11.34 1.47 -11.82
N ASN A 375 -10.60 1.34 -10.73
CA ASN A 375 -10.73 0.22 -9.80
C ASN A 375 -11.78 0.51 -8.74
N LEU A 376 -12.77 -0.37 -8.68
CA LEU A 376 -13.82 -0.36 -7.67
C LEU A 376 -13.45 -1.28 -6.49
N LYS A 377 -13.69 -0.80 -5.26
CA LYS A 377 -13.40 -1.51 -3.99
C LYS A 377 -14.51 -2.52 -3.65
N SER A 378 -14.53 -3.00 -2.41
CA SER A 378 -15.55 -3.93 -1.91
C SER A 378 -16.95 -3.30 -1.93
N GLN A 379 -17.97 -4.13 -2.17
CA GLN A 379 -19.36 -3.73 -2.36
C GLN A 379 -20.29 -4.38 -1.35
N ARG A 380 -21.48 -3.80 -1.17
CA ARG A 380 -22.56 -4.45 -0.42
C ARG A 380 -23.54 -5.12 -1.38
N PHE A 381 -24.01 -6.30 -1.01
CA PHE A 381 -24.98 -7.06 -1.80
C PHE A 381 -26.34 -6.36 -1.90
N ASP A 382 -26.82 -5.71 -0.84
CA ASP A 382 -28.10 -4.98 -0.84
C ASP A 382 -28.11 -3.87 -1.90
N LEU A 383 -27.04 -3.07 -1.98
CA LEU A 383 -26.91 -2.03 -3.00
C LEU A 383 -26.77 -2.62 -4.40
N LEU A 384 -25.98 -3.68 -4.58
CA LEU A 384 -25.82 -4.32 -5.89
C LEU A 384 -27.11 -5.02 -6.37
N SER A 385 -27.93 -5.52 -5.44
CA SER A 385 -29.20 -6.22 -5.75
C SER A 385 -30.26 -5.30 -6.33
N THR A 386 -30.13 -3.99 -6.10
CA THR A 386 -31.04 -2.96 -6.63
C THR A 386 -30.44 -2.22 -7.84
N ASP A 387 -29.21 -2.58 -8.23
CA ASP A 387 -28.44 -1.88 -9.26
C ASP A 387 -27.79 -2.87 -10.24
N LYS A 388 -28.62 -3.42 -11.14
CA LYS A 388 -28.14 -4.25 -12.26
C LYS A 388 -27.18 -3.49 -13.15
N PHE A 389 -27.37 -2.18 -13.29
CA PHE A 389 -26.58 -1.35 -14.18
C PHE A 389 -25.10 -1.29 -13.76
N LEU A 390 -24.81 -1.26 -12.45
CA LEU A 390 -23.43 -1.32 -11.96
C LEU A 390 -22.71 -2.60 -12.38
N ALA A 391 -23.38 -3.75 -12.42
CA ALA A 391 -22.79 -4.99 -12.94
C ALA A 391 -22.40 -4.86 -14.43
N GLU A 392 -23.25 -4.21 -15.24
CA GLU A 392 -22.95 -3.93 -16.65
C GLU A 392 -21.78 -2.95 -16.82
N VAL A 393 -21.76 -1.85 -16.04
CA VAL A 393 -20.67 -0.86 -16.06
C VAL A 393 -19.34 -1.52 -15.68
N GLN A 394 -19.33 -2.34 -14.64
CA GLN A 394 -18.15 -3.09 -14.20
C GLN A 394 -17.59 -3.97 -15.32
N ARG A 395 -18.46 -4.67 -16.05
CA ARG A 395 -18.05 -5.44 -17.23
C ARG A 395 -17.41 -4.56 -18.29
N ILE A 396 -18.02 -3.42 -18.62
CA ILE A 396 -17.51 -2.52 -19.68
C ILE A 396 -16.13 -1.96 -19.32
N ILE A 397 -15.91 -1.56 -18.06
CA ILE A 397 -14.60 -1.05 -17.61
C ILE A 397 -13.59 -2.15 -17.29
N GLY A 398 -13.91 -3.43 -17.55
CA GLY A 398 -13.00 -4.57 -17.38
C GLY A 398 -12.89 -5.13 -15.96
N LYS A 399 -13.74 -4.67 -15.03
CA LYS A 399 -13.78 -5.13 -13.64
C LYS A 399 -14.47 -6.49 -13.54
N THR A 400 -13.67 -7.55 -13.59
CA THR A 400 -14.13 -8.95 -13.58
C THR A 400 -13.81 -9.70 -12.28
N THR A 401 -13.30 -9.00 -11.27
CA THR A 401 -13.11 -9.51 -9.91
C THR A 401 -13.86 -8.59 -8.96
N VAL A 402 -14.86 -9.10 -8.24
CA VAL A 402 -15.65 -8.31 -7.27
C VAL A 402 -15.54 -8.95 -5.89
N SER A 403 -15.50 -8.10 -4.88
CA SER A 403 -15.52 -8.53 -3.48
C SER A 403 -16.75 -7.94 -2.80
N CYS A 404 -17.53 -8.78 -2.10
CA CYS A 404 -18.77 -8.38 -1.44
C CYS A 404 -18.79 -8.83 0.03
N GLY A 405 -19.34 -8.00 0.91
CA GLY A 405 -19.62 -8.37 2.30
C GLY A 405 -20.99 -9.02 2.44
N MET A 406 -21.00 -10.31 2.79
CA MET A 406 -22.19 -11.05 3.27
C MET A 406 -22.21 -11.09 4.81
N GLU A 407 -21.02 -11.19 5.40
CA GLU A 407 -20.71 -11.24 6.82
C GLU A 407 -21.37 -12.40 7.58
N GLY A 408 -22.69 -12.44 7.72
CA GLY A 408 -23.40 -13.53 8.40
C GLY A 408 -23.77 -14.69 7.47
N ILE A 409 -23.46 -15.93 7.88
CA ILE A 409 -23.80 -17.15 7.12
C ILE A 409 -25.31 -17.46 7.09
N SER A 410 -26.09 -16.86 7.99
CA SER A 410 -27.55 -16.94 8.05
C SER A 410 -28.18 -15.56 8.22
N GLU A 411 -29.46 -15.40 7.91
CA GLU A 411 -30.17 -14.13 8.05
C GLU A 411 -30.21 -13.67 9.51
N ARG A 412 -30.38 -14.61 10.44
CA ARG A 412 -30.29 -14.35 11.88
C ARG A 412 -28.94 -13.70 12.23
N LEU A 413 -27.83 -14.25 11.74
CA LEU A 413 -26.50 -13.69 12.01
C LEU A 413 -26.26 -12.36 11.27
N ARG A 414 -26.81 -12.19 10.06
CA ARG A 414 -26.79 -10.89 9.36
C ARG A 414 -27.52 -9.81 10.15
N ARG A 415 -28.66 -10.14 10.78
CA ARG A 415 -29.38 -9.24 11.70
C ARG A 415 -28.59 -8.91 12.96
N TYR A 416 -27.90 -9.89 13.57
CA TYR A 416 -26.98 -9.60 14.69
C TYR A 416 -25.90 -8.58 14.31
N LEU A 417 -25.40 -8.66 13.08
CA LEU A 417 -24.39 -7.77 12.54
C LEU A 417 -24.95 -6.43 12.00
N HIS A 418 -26.27 -6.21 12.08
CA HIS A 418 -27.01 -5.08 11.48
C HIS A 418 -26.68 -4.89 10.00
N LYS A 419 -26.66 -6.00 9.26
CA LYS A 419 -26.26 -5.95 7.85
C LYS A 419 -27.38 -5.47 6.95
N ASN A 420 -28.64 -5.54 7.35
CA ASN A 420 -29.81 -5.20 6.52
C ASN A 420 -29.75 -5.90 5.16
N LEU A 421 -29.53 -7.22 5.18
CA LEU A 421 -29.26 -8.01 3.98
C LEU A 421 -30.00 -9.35 4.02
N THR A 422 -31.00 -9.49 3.15
CA THR A 422 -31.75 -10.73 2.98
C THR A 422 -31.01 -11.69 2.05
N GLU A 423 -31.39 -12.97 2.09
CA GLU A 423 -30.83 -13.97 1.19
C GLU A 423 -31.17 -13.68 -0.28
N ASP A 424 -32.41 -13.28 -0.57
CA ASP A 424 -32.86 -12.90 -1.93
C ASP A 424 -32.00 -11.81 -2.55
N GLN A 425 -31.64 -10.77 -1.78
CA GLN A 425 -30.76 -9.71 -2.26
C GLN A 425 -29.37 -10.24 -2.64
N ILE A 426 -28.83 -11.19 -1.88
CA ILE A 426 -27.55 -11.81 -2.20
C ILE A 426 -27.66 -12.58 -3.52
N TYR A 427 -28.73 -13.35 -3.72
CA TYR A 427 -28.97 -14.08 -4.97
C TYR A 427 -29.10 -13.14 -6.16
N THR A 428 -29.97 -12.14 -6.09
CA THR A 428 -30.18 -11.17 -7.18
C THR A 428 -28.89 -10.47 -7.57
N ALA A 429 -28.08 -10.07 -6.60
CA ALA A 429 -26.77 -9.49 -6.88
C ALA A 429 -25.80 -10.50 -7.52
N CYS A 430 -25.78 -11.77 -7.07
CA CYS A 430 -24.97 -12.82 -7.72
C CYS A 430 -25.41 -13.08 -9.16
N GLU A 431 -26.72 -13.13 -9.43
CA GLU A 431 -27.30 -13.24 -10.77
C GLU A 431 -26.78 -12.13 -11.68
N TYR A 432 -26.89 -10.87 -11.24
CA TYR A 432 -26.42 -9.72 -12.01
C TYR A 432 -24.92 -9.81 -12.33
N LEU A 433 -24.09 -10.25 -11.38
CA LEU A 433 -22.66 -10.42 -11.63
C LEU A 433 -22.36 -11.55 -12.61
N PHE A 434 -23.01 -12.70 -12.46
CA PHE A 434 -22.75 -13.88 -13.30
C PHE A 434 -23.22 -13.68 -14.74
N GLU A 435 -24.40 -13.08 -14.94
CA GLU A 435 -24.89 -12.67 -16.27
C GLU A 435 -23.92 -11.71 -16.98
N ASN A 436 -23.17 -10.91 -16.20
CA ASN A 436 -22.24 -9.92 -16.70
C ASN A 436 -20.77 -10.39 -16.81
N GLY A 437 -20.51 -11.70 -16.80
CA GLY A 437 -19.17 -12.20 -17.15
C GLY A 437 -18.15 -12.14 -16.01
N MET A 438 -18.60 -12.16 -14.75
CA MET A 438 -17.72 -12.16 -13.59
C MET A 438 -16.74 -13.34 -13.62
N ARG A 439 -15.44 -13.07 -13.43
CA ARG A 439 -14.40 -14.12 -13.37
C ARG A 439 -14.15 -14.58 -11.94
N GLU A 440 -14.20 -13.67 -10.97
CA GLU A 440 -13.93 -13.98 -9.56
C GLU A 440 -14.85 -13.19 -8.63
N LEU A 441 -15.52 -13.87 -7.71
CA LEU A 441 -16.34 -13.30 -6.65
C LEU A 441 -15.76 -13.68 -5.29
N LYS A 442 -15.32 -12.71 -4.49
CA LYS A 442 -14.89 -12.90 -3.11
C LYS A 442 -16.01 -12.51 -2.16
N ILE A 443 -16.43 -13.43 -1.30
CA ILE A 443 -17.49 -13.22 -0.30
C ILE A 443 -16.85 -13.21 1.08
N PHE A 444 -16.95 -12.09 1.78
CA PHE A 444 -16.45 -11.96 3.15
C PHE A 444 -17.50 -12.43 4.15
N LEU A 445 -17.08 -13.29 5.07
CA LEU A 445 -17.86 -13.84 6.17
C LEU A 445 -17.19 -13.49 7.50
N ILE A 446 -18.00 -13.40 8.55
CA ILE A 446 -17.62 -13.13 9.92
C ILE A 446 -18.16 -14.27 10.77
N TYR A 447 -17.26 -15.00 11.43
CA TYR A 447 -17.59 -15.92 12.51
C TYR A 447 -17.90 -15.11 13.77
N THR A 448 -19.16 -15.16 14.20
CA THR A 448 -19.72 -14.37 15.30
C THR A 448 -19.56 -15.03 16.67
N GLY A 449 -19.35 -16.36 16.71
CA GLY A 449 -19.41 -17.14 17.94
C GLY A 449 -20.84 -17.50 18.36
N LEU A 450 -21.83 -17.20 17.53
CA LEU A 450 -23.25 -17.45 17.77
C LEU A 450 -23.84 -18.49 16.81
N GLU A 451 -23.03 -19.03 15.90
CA GLU A 451 -23.42 -20.03 14.91
C GLU A 451 -23.98 -21.29 15.58
N ASN A 452 -25.14 -21.74 15.10
CA ASN A 452 -25.79 -22.99 15.49
C ASN A 452 -25.97 -23.93 14.28
N LYS A 453 -26.66 -25.05 14.49
CA LYS A 453 -26.87 -26.06 13.46
C LYS A 453 -27.75 -25.51 12.34
N GLU A 454 -28.78 -24.76 12.68
CA GLU A 454 -29.75 -24.18 11.76
C GLU A 454 -29.07 -23.16 10.81
N ASP A 455 -28.12 -22.36 11.31
CA ASP A 455 -27.37 -21.42 10.46
C ASP A 455 -26.46 -22.15 9.46
N LEU A 456 -25.85 -23.28 9.87
CA LEU A 456 -25.03 -24.11 8.97
C LEU A 456 -25.88 -24.78 7.89
N GLU A 457 -27.10 -25.21 8.24
CA GLU A 457 -28.05 -25.77 7.29
C GLU A 457 -28.55 -24.71 6.30
N GLU A 458 -28.83 -23.48 6.75
CA GLU A 458 -29.12 -22.34 5.87
C GLU A 458 -27.95 -22.05 4.93
N PHE A 459 -26.73 -21.97 5.47
CA PHE A 459 -25.55 -21.74 4.66
C PHE A 459 -25.28 -22.86 3.64
N SER A 460 -25.53 -24.13 3.99
CA SER A 460 -25.41 -25.26 3.04
C SER A 460 -26.36 -25.09 1.88
N ARG A 461 -27.66 -24.86 2.15
CA ARG A 461 -28.66 -24.60 1.11
C ARG A 461 -28.30 -23.38 0.27
N PHE A 462 -27.77 -22.34 0.91
CA PHE A 462 -27.34 -21.13 0.22
C PHE A 462 -26.23 -21.43 -0.80
N VAL A 463 -25.16 -22.09 -0.36
CA VAL A 463 -24.00 -22.41 -1.19
C VAL A 463 -24.34 -23.40 -2.30
N GLU A 464 -25.22 -24.38 -2.03
CA GLU A 464 -25.76 -25.30 -3.05
C GLU A 464 -26.50 -24.53 -4.15
N SER A 465 -27.44 -23.65 -3.77
CA SER A 465 -28.19 -22.85 -4.73
C SER A 465 -27.30 -21.86 -5.51
N LEU A 466 -26.27 -21.30 -4.85
CA LEU A 466 -25.28 -20.45 -5.52
C LEU A 466 -24.44 -21.26 -6.53
N ALA A 467 -24.12 -22.53 -6.22
CA ALA A 467 -23.45 -23.42 -7.15
C ALA A 467 -24.32 -23.73 -8.37
N ASP A 468 -25.61 -23.98 -8.17
CA ASP A 468 -26.58 -24.17 -9.26
C ASP A 468 -26.69 -22.93 -10.13
N LEU A 469 -26.83 -21.74 -9.52
CA LEU A 469 -26.86 -20.47 -10.25
C LEU A 469 -25.59 -20.25 -11.08
N LYS A 470 -24.43 -20.52 -10.50
CA LYS A 470 -23.14 -20.47 -11.21
C LYS A 470 -23.09 -21.46 -12.37
N ASN A 471 -23.60 -22.67 -12.20
CA ASN A 471 -23.61 -23.73 -13.23
C ASN A 471 -24.59 -23.43 -14.38
N LEU A 472 -25.69 -22.75 -14.09
CA LEU A 472 -26.64 -22.26 -15.10
C LEU A 472 -26.03 -21.11 -15.91
N SER A 473 -25.15 -20.32 -15.29
CA SER A 473 -24.45 -19.25 -15.99
C SER A 473 -23.44 -19.81 -17.01
N HIS A 474 -23.25 -19.11 -18.13
CA HIS A 474 -22.20 -19.44 -19.11
C HIS A 474 -20.78 -19.11 -18.63
N CYS A 475 -20.64 -18.58 -17.40
CA CYS A 475 -19.42 -18.03 -16.85
C CYS A 475 -18.77 -19.01 -15.88
N LYS A 476 -17.47 -19.27 -16.05
CA LYS A 476 -16.68 -20.07 -15.10
C LYS A 476 -16.19 -19.21 -13.95
N THR A 477 -17.10 -18.67 -13.14
CA THR A 477 -16.77 -17.77 -12.03
C THR A 477 -16.12 -18.54 -10.88
N ARG A 478 -14.95 -18.08 -10.45
CA ARG A 478 -14.29 -18.53 -9.22
C ARG A 478 -14.94 -17.83 -8.02
N VAL A 479 -15.52 -18.59 -7.09
CA VAL A 479 -16.11 -18.03 -5.87
C VAL A 479 -15.24 -18.40 -4.67
N ILE A 480 -14.90 -17.40 -3.85
CA ILE A 480 -14.01 -17.54 -2.70
C ILE A 480 -14.73 -17.00 -1.47
N PHE A 481 -15.00 -17.85 -0.48
CA PHE A 481 -15.45 -17.44 0.84
C PHE A 481 -14.25 -17.18 1.74
N SER A 482 -14.20 -16.00 2.35
CA SER A 482 -13.15 -15.60 3.30
C SER A 482 -13.76 -15.35 4.66
N LEU A 483 -13.46 -16.21 5.64
CA LEU A 483 -14.00 -16.16 6.99
C LEU A 483 -12.99 -15.51 7.96
N THR A 484 -13.43 -14.45 8.64
CA THR A 484 -12.70 -13.83 9.75
C THR A 484 -13.40 -14.08 11.07
N ARG A 485 -12.68 -14.10 12.19
CA ARG A 485 -13.31 -14.05 13.52
C ARG A 485 -13.73 -12.62 13.82
N LEU A 486 -14.92 -12.47 14.39
CA LEU A 486 -15.39 -11.20 14.90
C LEU A 486 -14.53 -10.79 16.09
N TYR A 487 -14.10 -9.54 16.14
CA TYR A 487 -13.70 -8.89 17.39
C TYR A 487 -14.68 -7.74 17.62
N TYR A 488 -14.83 -7.30 18.85
CA TYR A 488 -15.79 -6.29 19.27
C TYR A 488 -15.02 -4.99 19.48
N PRO A 489 -15.01 -4.07 18.50
CA PRO A 489 -14.24 -2.84 18.62
C PRO A 489 -14.91 -1.87 19.60
N PRO A 490 -14.13 -1.04 20.29
CA PRO A 490 -14.64 0.17 20.97
C PRO A 490 -15.47 1.06 20.05
N HIS A 491 -16.30 1.92 20.65
CA HIS A 491 -17.21 2.85 19.96
C HIS A 491 -18.21 2.18 19.01
N THR A 492 -18.42 0.87 19.14
CA THR A 492 -19.45 0.11 18.42
C THR A 492 -20.48 -0.46 19.40
N PRO A 493 -21.69 -0.84 18.95
CA PRO A 493 -22.66 -1.53 19.80
C PRO A 493 -22.10 -2.77 20.49
N LEU A 494 -21.22 -3.53 19.82
CA LEU A 494 -20.68 -4.76 20.38
C LEU A 494 -19.68 -4.52 21.54
N GLN A 495 -19.25 -3.29 21.81
CA GLN A 495 -18.35 -2.97 22.93
C GLN A 495 -18.89 -3.41 24.31
N PHE A 496 -20.22 -3.54 24.43
CA PHE A 496 -20.90 -3.92 25.67
C PHE A 496 -21.01 -5.43 25.88
N ASP A 497 -20.76 -6.24 24.84
CA ASP A 497 -21.06 -7.66 24.88
C ASP A 497 -19.84 -8.53 25.21
N ILE A 498 -20.10 -9.81 25.47
CA ILE A 498 -19.04 -10.80 25.66
C ILE A 498 -18.44 -11.27 24.33
N CYS A 499 -17.15 -11.01 24.12
CA CYS A 499 -16.47 -11.42 22.88
C CYS A 499 -16.16 -12.94 22.88
N LYS A 500 -17.14 -13.75 22.48
CA LYS A 500 -17.05 -15.22 22.48
C LYS A 500 -15.92 -15.75 21.60
N THR A 501 -15.71 -15.13 20.44
CA THR A 501 -14.69 -15.50 19.44
C THR A 501 -13.25 -15.30 19.91
N ALA A 502 -13.02 -14.38 20.85
CA ALA A 502 -11.75 -14.22 21.53
C ALA A 502 -11.55 -15.29 22.62
N LEU A 503 -12.62 -15.70 23.31
CA LEU A 503 -12.59 -16.72 24.36
C LEU A 503 -12.48 -18.16 23.80
N GLU A 504 -13.17 -18.43 22.69
CA GLU A 504 -13.36 -19.77 22.14
C GLU A 504 -12.78 -19.90 20.72
N GLU A 505 -12.01 -20.96 20.46
CA GLU A 505 -11.41 -21.21 19.13
C GLU A 505 -12.41 -21.85 18.14
N ASN A 506 -13.35 -22.65 18.66
CA ASN A 506 -14.41 -23.40 17.97
C ASN A 506 -14.10 -23.87 16.52
N LYS A 507 -13.08 -24.72 16.37
CA LYS A 507 -12.65 -25.28 15.07
C LYS A 507 -13.73 -26.04 14.32
N LYS A 508 -14.71 -26.61 15.02
CA LYS A 508 -15.75 -27.45 14.40
C LYS A 508 -16.59 -26.65 13.41
N ILE A 509 -16.95 -25.40 13.75
CA ILE A 509 -17.71 -24.53 12.86
C ILE A 509 -16.88 -24.14 11.63
N PHE A 510 -15.60 -23.80 11.81
CA PHE A 510 -14.70 -23.49 10.69
C PHE A 510 -14.58 -24.66 9.71
N ILE A 511 -14.37 -25.87 10.22
CA ILE A 511 -14.32 -27.09 9.40
C ILE A 511 -15.66 -27.35 8.68
N ALA A 512 -16.79 -27.12 9.35
CA ALA A 512 -18.11 -27.28 8.74
C ALA A 512 -18.32 -26.30 7.57
N ILE A 513 -18.06 -25.01 7.77
CA ILE A 513 -18.16 -23.97 6.74
C ILE A 513 -17.21 -24.26 5.57
N GLU A 514 -15.96 -24.67 5.87
CA GLU A 514 -14.98 -25.05 4.85
C GLU A 514 -15.46 -26.23 4.02
N ASN A 515 -16.01 -27.27 4.66
CA ASN A 515 -16.53 -28.44 3.96
C ASN A 515 -17.73 -28.11 3.08
N ILE A 516 -18.67 -27.29 3.56
CA ILE A 516 -19.82 -26.80 2.77
C ILE A 516 -19.33 -26.10 1.49
N CYS A 517 -18.35 -25.20 1.62
CA CYS A 517 -17.75 -24.51 0.46
C CYS A 517 -17.10 -25.51 -0.53
N LYS A 518 -16.25 -26.41 -0.02
CA LYS A 518 -15.44 -27.32 -0.87
C LYS A 518 -16.28 -28.34 -1.62
N VAL A 519 -17.31 -28.92 -0.98
CA VAL A 519 -18.21 -29.90 -1.61
C VAL A 519 -18.94 -29.28 -2.81
N ASN A 520 -19.20 -27.98 -2.76
CA ASN A 520 -19.85 -27.21 -3.82
C ASN A 520 -18.86 -26.53 -4.80
N ALA A 521 -17.60 -27.01 -4.85
CA ALA A 521 -16.54 -26.48 -5.72
C ALA A 521 -16.28 -24.97 -5.56
N MET A 522 -16.34 -24.48 -4.32
CA MET A 522 -15.98 -23.12 -3.93
C MET A 522 -14.70 -23.11 -3.10
N GLU A 523 -13.96 -22.00 -3.14
CA GLU A 523 -12.77 -21.83 -2.30
C GLU A 523 -13.14 -21.30 -0.92
N PHE A 524 -12.37 -21.70 0.08
CA PHE A 524 -12.47 -21.20 1.44
C PHE A 524 -11.12 -20.69 1.92
N ARG A 525 -11.12 -19.57 2.66
CA ARG A 525 -9.94 -18.99 3.28
C ARG A 525 -10.28 -18.50 4.68
N GLU A 526 -9.35 -18.70 5.60
CA GLU A 526 -9.36 -18.09 6.92
C GLU A 526 -8.41 -16.89 6.92
N SER A 527 -8.87 -15.73 7.40
CA SER A 527 -8.10 -14.47 7.29
C SER A 527 -7.29 -14.10 8.53
N ALA A 528 -7.63 -14.64 9.70
CA ALA A 528 -6.93 -14.35 10.96
C ALA A 528 -7.02 -15.54 11.91
N SER A 529 -5.98 -15.78 12.71
CA SER A 529 -5.98 -16.85 13.71
C SER A 529 -6.80 -16.48 14.96
N HIS A 530 -7.07 -17.47 15.81
CA HIS A 530 -7.70 -17.21 17.11
C HIS A 530 -6.76 -16.43 18.04
N GLU A 531 -5.45 -16.65 17.96
CA GLU A 531 -4.44 -15.89 18.70
C GLU A 531 -4.42 -14.41 18.30
N ASP A 532 -4.50 -14.12 17.00
CA ASP A 532 -4.61 -12.74 16.48
C ASP A 532 -5.87 -12.05 17.03
N THR A 533 -7.01 -12.74 16.96
CA THR A 533 -8.31 -12.23 17.43
C THR A 533 -8.28 -11.97 18.94
N TRP A 534 -7.72 -12.90 19.72
CA TRP A 534 -7.63 -12.79 21.17
C TRP A 534 -6.80 -11.57 21.60
N LEU A 535 -5.60 -11.42 21.03
CA LEU A 535 -4.72 -10.32 21.41
C LEU A 535 -5.22 -8.98 20.86
N MET A 536 -5.82 -8.97 19.67
CA MET A 536 -6.48 -7.79 19.11
C MET A 536 -7.63 -7.32 20.01
N GLN A 537 -8.48 -8.24 20.47
CA GLN A 537 -9.57 -7.93 21.40
C GLN A 537 -9.03 -7.38 22.73
N LEU A 538 -7.97 -7.99 23.28
CA LEU A 538 -7.35 -7.58 24.53
C LEU A 538 -6.77 -6.16 24.44
N LEU A 539 -6.07 -5.85 23.35
CA LEU A 539 -5.46 -4.54 23.16
C LEU A 539 -6.50 -3.45 22.82
N ALA A 540 -7.53 -3.78 22.03
CA ALA A 540 -8.58 -2.83 21.67
C ALA A 540 -9.48 -2.46 22.86
N MET A 541 -9.87 -3.44 23.68
CA MET A 541 -10.68 -3.19 24.89
C MET A 541 -9.86 -2.89 26.14
N GLY A 542 -8.54 -3.02 26.02
CA GLY A 542 -7.59 -2.87 27.09
C GLY A 542 -7.52 -1.44 27.60
N ASP A 543 -7.17 -1.29 28.88
CA ASP A 543 -6.94 0.01 29.48
C ASP A 543 -5.47 0.22 29.83
N ARG A 544 -5.22 1.34 30.51
CA ARG A 544 -3.89 1.77 30.96
C ARG A 544 -3.16 0.70 31.78
N ARG A 545 -3.84 -0.26 32.41
CA ARG A 545 -3.19 -1.32 33.20
C ARG A 545 -2.45 -2.34 32.33
N LEU A 546 -2.69 -2.38 31.01
CA LEU A 546 -1.99 -3.28 30.09
C LEU A 546 -0.64 -2.75 29.56
N THR A 547 -0.29 -1.48 29.81
CA THR A 547 0.96 -0.89 29.31
C THR A 547 2.22 -1.69 29.73
N PRO A 548 2.37 -2.17 30.98
CA PRO A 548 3.52 -3.00 31.36
C PRO A 548 3.61 -4.31 30.57
N ALA A 549 2.47 -4.98 30.33
CA ALA A 549 2.41 -6.22 29.57
C ALA A 549 2.79 -6.00 28.09
N LEU A 550 2.35 -4.88 27.50
CA LEU A 550 2.71 -4.47 26.14
C LEU A 550 4.22 -4.25 26.00
N ILE A 551 4.83 -3.51 26.94
CA ILE A 551 6.27 -3.26 26.95
C ILE A 551 7.05 -4.57 27.14
N ARG A 552 6.63 -5.41 28.09
CA ARG A 552 7.28 -6.71 28.35
C ARG A 552 7.21 -7.62 27.13
N SER A 553 6.05 -7.73 26.48
CA SER A 553 5.91 -8.53 25.26
C SER A 553 6.81 -8.02 24.13
N SER A 554 6.89 -6.70 23.94
CA SER A 554 7.71 -6.10 22.89
C SER A 554 9.22 -6.25 23.13
N ILE A 555 9.67 -6.04 24.37
CA ILE A 555 11.09 -5.89 24.71
C ILE A 555 11.66 -7.14 25.37
N ALA A 556 11.03 -7.66 26.42
CA ALA A 556 11.57 -8.77 27.20
C ALA A 556 11.42 -10.11 26.46
N ASP A 557 10.28 -10.31 25.80
CA ASP A 557 10.02 -11.49 24.97
C ASP A 557 10.57 -11.35 23.53
N ASP A 558 11.12 -10.17 23.19
CA ASP A 558 11.64 -9.84 21.86
C ASP A 558 10.59 -9.93 20.73
N PHE A 559 9.29 -9.86 21.05
CA PHE A 559 8.22 -10.06 20.07
C PHE A 559 7.99 -8.82 19.18
N ILE A 560 7.86 -9.07 17.87
CA ILE A 560 7.42 -8.09 16.87
C ILE A 560 6.27 -8.71 16.09
N TYR A 561 5.17 -7.96 15.98
CA TYR A 561 4.04 -8.32 15.14
C TYR A 561 4.31 -7.91 13.69
N TYR A 562 4.37 -8.89 12.78
CA TYR A 562 4.40 -8.64 11.33
C TYR A 562 3.10 -9.03 10.63
N ASN A 563 2.46 -10.12 11.05
CA ASN A 563 1.24 -10.62 10.39
C ASN A 563 0.44 -11.56 11.29
N THR A 564 1.10 -12.35 12.14
CA THR A 564 0.43 -13.33 13.00
C THR A 564 1.00 -13.34 14.42
N VAL A 565 0.15 -13.66 15.39
CA VAL A 565 0.46 -13.84 16.81
C VAL A 565 0.68 -15.33 17.11
N PRO A 566 1.90 -15.75 17.49
CA PRO A 566 2.16 -17.12 17.88
C PRO A 566 1.43 -17.52 19.17
N LYS A 567 1.09 -18.82 19.29
CA LYS A 567 0.49 -19.39 20.52
C LYS A 567 1.27 -19.07 21.80
N GLN A 568 2.60 -19.02 21.70
CA GLN A 568 3.45 -18.72 22.85
C GLN A 568 3.23 -17.28 23.36
N VAL A 569 3.03 -16.31 22.46
CA VAL A 569 2.75 -14.92 22.85
C VAL A 569 1.44 -14.84 23.62
N LYS A 570 0.37 -15.49 23.14
CA LYS A 570 -0.90 -15.59 23.88
C LYS A 570 -0.71 -16.18 25.29
N LYS A 571 0.09 -17.24 25.43
CA LYS A 571 0.41 -17.84 26.74
C LYS A 571 1.14 -16.86 27.66
N ASN A 572 2.14 -16.16 27.14
CA ASN A 572 2.91 -15.17 27.92
C ASN A 572 2.01 -14.04 28.41
N TRP A 573 1.12 -13.52 27.55
CA TRP A 573 0.16 -12.50 27.94
C TRP A 573 -0.81 -12.95 29.05
N LYS A 574 -1.28 -14.21 29.03
CA LYS A 574 -2.09 -14.74 30.14
C LYS A 574 -1.34 -14.70 31.47
N ILE A 575 -0.06 -15.09 31.47
CA ILE A 575 0.80 -15.00 32.65
C ILE A 575 0.94 -13.54 33.13
N TYR A 576 1.11 -12.59 32.20
CA TYR A 576 1.27 -11.17 32.55
C TYR A 576 0.01 -10.58 33.20
N LEU A 577 -1.17 -10.99 32.71
CA LEU A 577 -2.44 -10.62 33.32
C LEU A 577 -2.51 -11.16 34.75
N GLU A 578 -2.26 -12.45 34.96
CA GLU A 578 -2.30 -13.09 36.27
C GLU A 578 -1.35 -12.41 37.28
N GLU A 579 -0.10 -12.15 36.88
CA GLU A 579 0.90 -11.45 37.71
C GLU A 579 0.47 -10.01 38.08
N SER A 580 -0.34 -9.38 37.23
CA SER A 580 -0.87 -8.03 37.45
C SER A 580 -2.20 -8.04 38.22
N GLY A 581 -2.69 -9.20 38.65
CA GLY A 581 -4.01 -9.35 39.26
C GLY A 581 -5.17 -9.07 38.30
N LEU A 582 -4.93 -9.23 36.99
CA LEU A 582 -5.89 -9.05 35.91
C LEU A 582 -6.25 -10.40 35.27
N SER A 583 -7.33 -10.40 34.51
CA SER A 583 -7.79 -11.56 33.76
C SER A 583 -8.47 -11.12 32.46
N GLU A 584 -8.79 -12.10 31.61
CA GLU A 584 -9.63 -11.86 30.42
C GLU A 584 -11.01 -11.28 30.80
N ASN A 585 -11.54 -11.61 31.98
CA ASN A 585 -12.86 -11.15 32.42
C ASN A 585 -12.90 -9.64 32.69
N ASP A 586 -11.77 -9.01 33.03
CA ASP A 586 -11.71 -7.56 33.24
C ASP A 586 -12.12 -6.79 31.97
N PHE A 587 -11.81 -7.36 30.80
CA PHE A 587 -11.97 -6.71 29.49
C PHE A 587 -13.08 -7.33 28.63
N PHE A 588 -13.25 -8.65 28.65
CA PHE A 588 -14.11 -9.38 27.71
C PHE A 588 -15.53 -9.63 28.20
N GLN A 589 -15.83 -9.38 29.48
CA GLN A 589 -17.17 -9.60 30.01
C GLN A 589 -18.19 -8.58 29.49
N LYS A 590 -19.47 -8.95 29.65
CA LYS A 590 -20.61 -8.07 29.38
C LYS A 590 -20.57 -6.85 30.31
N LYS A 591 -20.93 -5.69 29.77
CA LYS A 591 -20.86 -4.36 30.42
C LYS A 591 -22.26 -3.77 30.44
N SER A 592 -22.59 -2.99 31.48
CA SER A 592 -23.82 -2.21 31.51
C SER A 592 -23.67 -0.91 30.71
N GLU A 593 -24.79 -0.24 30.44
CA GLU A 593 -24.81 1.07 29.76
C GLU A 593 -23.99 2.11 30.55
N GLU A 594 -24.07 2.08 31.87
CA GLU A 594 -23.46 3.05 32.78
C GLU A 594 -21.98 2.78 33.06
N ARG A 595 -21.47 1.58 32.70
CA ARG A 595 -20.07 1.21 32.97
C ARG A 595 -19.13 2.16 32.26
N ILE A 596 -18.26 2.86 32.99
CA ILE A 596 -17.27 3.75 32.39
C ILE A 596 -16.24 2.92 31.63
N LEU A 597 -16.06 3.25 30.36
CA LEU A 597 -15.13 2.58 29.45
C LEU A 597 -13.83 3.39 29.33
N PRO A 598 -12.68 2.75 29.07
CA PRO A 598 -11.39 3.43 28.97
C PRO A 598 -11.36 4.54 27.90
N TRP A 599 -12.18 4.41 26.86
CA TRP A 599 -12.32 5.36 25.75
C TRP A 599 -13.49 6.34 25.91
N ASP A 600 -14.21 6.35 27.05
CA ASP A 600 -15.25 7.36 27.33
C ASP A 600 -14.67 8.79 27.47
N GLU A 601 -13.34 8.92 27.52
CA GLU A 601 -12.62 10.20 27.40
C GLU A 601 -12.61 10.78 25.98
N ILE A 602 -13.16 10.06 25.00
CA ILE A 602 -13.21 10.44 23.59
C ILE A 602 -14.67 10.51 23.11
N ASP A 603 -15.04 11.64 22.51
CA ASP A 603 -16.33 11.86 21.88
C ASP A 603 -16.19 11.75 20.35
N THR A 604 -16.73 10.68 19.78
CA THR A 604 -16.78 10.42 18.34
C THR A 604 -17.99 11.06 17.65
N GLY A 605 -18.86 11.75 18.41
CA GLY A 605 -20.12 12.31 17.94
C GLY A 605 -21.31 11.36 18.03
N ILE A 606 -21.10 10.10 18.45
CA ILE A 606 -22.19 9.14 18.71
C ILE A 606 -22.40 8.99 20.21
N THR A 607 -23.65 9.16 20.66
CA THR A 607 -23.96 9.01 22.08
C THR A 607 -23.88 7.55 22.53
N LYS A 608 -23.34 7.31 23.74
CA LYS A 608 -23.28 5.99 24.37
C LYS A 608 -24.65 5.33 24.51
N HIS A 609 -25.66 6.12 24.85
CA HIS A 609 -27.05 5.68 24.91
C HIS A 609 -27.57 5.13 23.58
N PHE A 610 -27.20 5.78 22.46
CA PHE A 610 -27.55 5.25 21.14
C PHE A 610 -26.82 3.94 20.86
N LEU A 611 -25.52 3.83 21.15
CA LEU A 611 -24.78 2.57 21.01
C LEU A 611 -25.42 1.43 21.82
N TRP A 612 -25.90 1.72 23.03
CA TRP A 612 -26.59 0.73 23.87
C TRP A 612 -27.90 0.24 23.25
N LYS A 613 -28.75 1.15 22.75
CA LYS A 613 -29.99 0.76 22.04
C LYS A 613 -29.72 -0.09 20.81
N GLU A 614 -28.63 0.17 20.09
CA GLU A 614 -28.22 -0.64 18.95
C GLU A 614 -27.65 -1.99 19.39
N TYR A 615 -26.99 -2.05 20.56
CA TYR A 615 -26.56 -3.30 21.16
C TYR A 615 -27.77 -4.18 21.53
N GLU A 616 -28.79 -3.60 22.15
CA GLU A 616 -30.03 -4.31 22.49
C GLU A 616 -30.72 -4.87 21.24
N ARG A 617 -30.73 -4.13 20.13
CA ARG A 617 -31.26 -4.65 18.86
C ARG A 617 -30.45 -5.84 18.35
N SER A 618 -29.13 -5.72 18.35
CA SER A 618 -28.19 -6.75 17.90
C SER A 618 -28.39 -8.07 18.64
N ILE A 619 -28.39 -8.07 19.98
CA ILE A 619 -28.56 -9.29 20.79
C ILE A 619 -29.96 -9.90 20.68
N ASN A 620 -30.96 -9.11 20.30
CA ASN A 620 -32.32 -9.58 20.02
C ASN A 620 -32.51 -9.99 18.56
N PHE A 621 -31.44 -10.01 17.75
CA PHE A 621 -31.48 -10.34 16.31
C PHE A 621 -32.48 -9.49 15.53
N THR A 622 -32.58 -8.22 15.93
CA THR A 622 -33.34 -7.19 15.24
C THR A 622 -32.39 -6.14 14.70
N GLU A 623 -32.76 -5.49 13.61
CA GLU A 623 -31.98 -4.42 13.02
C GLU A 623 -32.91 -3.29 12.57
N GLN A 624 -32.35 -2.12 12.33
CA GLN A 624 -33.07 -0.98 11.77
C GLN A 624 -32.38 -0.50 10.51
N ASP A 625 -33.13 0.20 9.68
CA ASP A 625 -32.58 0.80 8.47
C ASP A 625 -31.63 1.98 8.77
N TYR A 626 -30.80 2.35 7.80
CA TYR A 626 -29.88 3.48 7.87
C TYR A 626 -30.41 4.74 7.17
N CYS A 627 -29.96 5.91 7.62
CA CYS A 627 -30.50 7.23 7.27
C CYS A 627 -30.20 7.73 5.85
N LEU A 628 -29.66 6.90 4.95
CA LEU A 628 -29.35 7.31 3.59
C LEU A 628 -30.60 7.17 2.71
N GLY A 629 -31.05 8.27 2.10
CA GLY A 629 -32.11 8.26 1.10
C GLY A 629 -31.75 7.33 -0.06
N ARG A 630 -32.75 6.59 -0.56
CA ARG A 630 -32.60 5.67 -1.70
C ARG A 630 -33.86 5.72 -2.54
N GLU A 631 -33.76 5.35 -3.81
CA GLU A 631 -34.90 5.34 -4.71
C GLU A 631 -36.04 4.46 -4.14
N GLY A 632 -37.24 5.04 -4.04
CA GLY A 632 -38.40 4.35 -3.48
C GLY A 632 -38.41 4.14 -1.96
N ILE A 633 -37.39 4.62 -1.23
CA ILE A 633 -37.28 4.46 0.23
C ILE A 633 -37.11 5.83 0.89
N GLU A 634 -38.18 6.31 1.54
CA GLU A 634 -38.12 7.51 2.39
C GLU A 634 -37.56 7.13 3.76
N VAL A 635 -36.52 7.84 4.20
CA VAL A 635 -35.84 7.58 5.47
C VAL A 635 -35.80 8.83 6.34
N ASN A 636 -35.73 8.62 7.66
CA ASN A 636 -35.60 9.68 8.65
C ASN A 636 -34.28 9.55 9.42
N CYS A 637 -33.85 10.65 10.04
CA CYS A 637 -32.70 10.63 10.94
C CYS A 637 -33.00 9.74 12.16
N THR A 638 -32.13 8.78 12.46
CA THR A 638 -32.28 7.86 13.60
C THR A 638 -31.83 8.46 14.94
N GLY A 639 -31.28 9.67 14.95
CA GLY A 639 -30.92 10.38 16.18
C GLY A 639 -29.62 9.93 16.84
N CYS A 640 -28.63 9.42 16.07
CA CYS A 640 -27.37 8.93 16.62
C CYS A 640 -26.45 10.01 17.24
N GLY A 641 -26.57 11.27 16.82
CA GLY A 641 -25.77 12.41 17.27
C GLY A 641 -24.77 12.97 16.25
N ALA A 642 -24.40 12.19 15.22
CA ALA A 642 -23.28 12.54 14.34
C ALA A 642 -23.49 13.76 13.43
N CYS A 643 -24.70 13.98 12.92
CA CYS A 643 -24.96 15.08 11.99
C CYS A 643 -25.12 16.41 12.75
N PRO A 644 -24.24 17.41 12.56
CA PRO A 644 -24.22 18.63 13.37
C PRO A 644 -25.34 19.62 13.04
N THR A 645 -25.91 19.57 11.82
CA THR A 645 -26.90 20.54 11.34
C THR A 645 -28.12 19.87 10.73
N ALA A 646 -29.25 20.60 10.67
CA ALA A 646 -30.44 20.15 9.95
C ALA A 646 -30.18 19.94 8.46
N THR A 647 -29.31 20.77 7.86
CA THR A 647 -28.90 20.65 6.46
C THR A 647 -28.17 19.33 6.20
N HIS A 648 -27.22 18.93 7.05
CA HIS A 648 -26.54 17.63 6.91
C HIS A 648 -27.48 16.44 7.08
N LYS A 649 -28.46 16.55 8.00
CA LYS A 649 -29.48 15.51 8.15
C LYS A 649 -30.29 15.37 6.86
N LYS A 650 -30.75 16.50 6.31
CA LYS A 650 -31.53 16.55 5.07
C LYS A 650 -30.75 16.02 3.87
N SER A 651 -29.46 16.34 3.74
CA SER A 651 -28.63 15.85 2.63
C SER A 651 -28.47 14.33 2.63
N LEU A 652 -28.43 13.70 3.82
CA LEU A 652 -28.39 12.25 3.93
C LEU A 652 -29.76 11.61 3.70
N THR A 653 -30.82 12.12 4.33
CA THR A 653 -32.16 11.51 4.24
C THR A 653 -32.81 11.70 2.89
N GLN A 654 -32.43 12.73 2.13
CA GLN A 654 -32.89 13.00 0.77
C GLN A 654 -31.83 12.64 -0.28
N HIS A 655 -30.80 11.88 0.11
CA HIS A 655 -29.79 11.38 -0.80
C HIS A 655 -30.45 10.57 -1.93
N THR A 656 -29.96 10.77 -3.15
CA THR A 656 -30.37 10.00 -4.32
C THR A 656 -29.18 9.83 -5.26
N THR A 657 -28.88 8.60 -5.66
CA THR A 657 -27.87 8.36 -6.69
C THR A 657 -28.41 8.82 -8.05
N PHE A 658 -27.58 9.52 -8.83
CA PHE A 658 -28.00 9.96 -10.17
C PHE A 658 -28.32 8.76 -11.06
N PRO A 659 -29.42 8.81 -11.82
CA PRO A 659 -29.87 7.67 -12.60
C PRO A 659 -28.84 7.30 -13.67
N PRO A 660 -28.79 6.01 -14.07
CA PRO A 660 -27.82 5.54 -15.05
C PRO A 660 -28.24 5.86 -16.49
N PHE A 661 -27.89 7.05 -17.00
CA PHE A 661 -28.17 7.45 -18.40
C PHE A 661 -26.98 7.31 -19.36
N LEU A 662 -25.86 6.73 -18.92
CA LEU A 662 -24.54 6.87 -19.57
C LEU A 662 -23.98 5.59 -20.19
N ARG A 663 -24.79 4.52 -20.36
CA ARG A 663 -24.30 3.21 -20.82
C ARG A 663 -23.55 3.28 -22.15
N GLU A 664 -24.19 3.90 -23.14
CA GLU A 664 -23.66 3.99 -24.49
C GLU A 664 -22.43 4.91 -24.53
N ASP A 665 -22.39 5.94 -23.69
CA ASP A 665 -21.20 6.78 -23.52
C ASP A 665 -20.01 5.97 -22.98
N ILE A 666 -20.22 5.14 -21.95
CA ILE A 666 -19.14 4.32 -21.38
C ILE A 666 -18.66 3.29 -22.41
N LYS A 667 -19.56 2.66 -23.17
CA LYS A 667 -19.18 1.75 -24.27
C LYS A 667 -18.38 2.47 -25.35
N HIS A 668 -18.83 3.66 -25.76
CA HIS A 668 -18.12 4.46 -26.76
C HIS A 668 -16.70 4.81 -26.30
N VAL A 669 -16.52 5.17 -25.03
CA VAL A 669 -15.19 5.37 -24.44
C VAL A 669 -14.37 4.09 -24.46
N ALA A 670 -14.95 2.95 -24.09
CA ALA A 670 -14.26 1.65 -24.11
C ALA A 670 -13.81 1.25 -25.53
N ASP A 671 -14.63 1.50 -26.55
CA ASP A 671 -14.29 1.25 -27.94
C ASP A 671 -13.19 2.19 -28.45
N GLY A 672 -13.25 3.48 -28.09
CA GLY A 672 -12.21 4.46 -28.41
C GLY A 672 -10.83 4.10 -27.84
N LYS A 673 -10.80 3.41 -26.68
CA LYS A 673 -9.56 2.95 -26.04
C LYS A 673 -8.79 1.84 -26.79
N LYS A 674 -9.39 1.24 -27.82
CA LYS A 674 -8.75 0.21 -28.65
C LYS A 674 -7.68 0.79 -29.59
N ASN A 675 -7.82 2.05 -29.97
CA ASN A 675 -6.90 2.73 -30.89
C ASN A 675 -5.82 3.47 -30.09
N GLN A 676 -4.58 2.99 -30.17
CA GLN A 676 -3.46 3.53 -29.41
C GLN A 676 -2.33 3.97 -30.34
N ILE A 677 -1.39 4.73 -29.82
CA ILE A 677 -0.08 5.00 -30.41
C ILE A 677 0.95 4.60 -29.35
N THR A 678 2.00 3.90 -29.77
CA THR A 678 3.08 3.54 -28.84
C THR A 678 4.22 4.54 -29.01
N LEU A 679 4.62 5.16 -27.90
CA LEU A 679 5.85 5.94 -27.81
C LEU A 679 6.94 5.06 -27.22
N ARG A 680 7.97 4.80 -28.02
CA ARG A 680 9.20 4.17 -27.55
C ARG A 680 10.10 5.24 -26.92
N VAL A 681 10.56 4.99 -25.71
CA VAL A 681 11.46 5.85 -24.95
C VAL A 681 12.78 5.12 -24.72
N ILE A 682 13.87 5.70 -25.19
CA ILE A 682 15.23 5.24 -24.88
C ILE A 682 15.74 6.10 -23.73
N ALA A 683 15.94 5.48 -22.57
CA ALA A 683 16.36 6.18 -21.36
C ALA A 683 17.66 5.56 -20.82
N GLU A 684 18.62 6.40 -20.44
CA GLU A 684 19.79 5.97 -19.67
C GLU A 684 19.53 6.17 -18.19
N ILE A 685 19.69 5.10 -17.43
CA ILE A 685 19.40 5.07 -16.00
C ILE A 685 20.71 5.19 -15.25
N ASP A 686 20.74 6.08 -14.27
CA ASP A 686 21.93 6.34 -13.46
C ASP A 686 22.22 5.17 -12.50
N PRO A 687 23.48 5.03 -12.06
CA PRO A 687 23.85 4.01 -11.06
C PRO A 687 23.04 4.14 -9.77
N VAL A 688 22.54 5.34 -9.44
CA VAL A 688 21.71 5.55 -8.24
C VAL A 688 20.39 4.78 -8.34
N LEU A 689 19.83 4.52 -9.52
CA LEU A 689 18.57 3.77 -9.68
C LEU A 689 18.75 2.29 -10.06
N ARG A 690 19.97 1.76 -10.02
CA ARG A 690 20.32 0.39 -10.46
C ARG A 690 19.51 -0.78 -9.89
N LEU A 691 18.86 -0.57 -8.74
CA LEU A 691 18.07 -1.56 -7.98
C LEU A 691 16.57 -1.30 -8.01
N ILE A 692 16.15 -0.27 -8.73
CA ILE A 692 14.76 0.14 -8.81
C ILE A 692 14.07 -0.71 -9.88
N PRO A 693 12.84 -1.22 -9.62
CA PRO A 693 12.07 -1.93 -10.64
C PRO A 693 11.98 -1.13 -11.95
N LYS A 694 12.13 -1.79 -13.10
CA LYS A 694 12.01 -1.12 -14.41
C LYS A 694 10.61 -0.51 -14.55
N ARG A 695 9.58 -1.17 -14.04
CA ARG A 695 8.21 -0.64 -13.99
C ARG A 695 8.16 0.73 -13.31
N PHE A 696 8.88 0.93 -12.20
CA PHE A 696 8.91 2.22 -11.50
C PHE A 696 9.50 3.31 -12.39
N ILE A 697 10.60 3.01 -13.08
CA ILE A 697 11.24 3.96 -13.99
C ILE A 697 10.30 4.30 -15.13
N GLY A 698 9.60 3.32 -15.71
CA GLY A 698 8.59 3.57 -16.74
C GLY A 698 7.46 4.49 -16.26
N VAL A 699 6.99 4.31 -15.02
CA VAL A 699 6.01 5.22 -14.38
C VAL A 699 6.62 6.61 -14.16
N ALA A 700 7.87 6.72 -13.72
CA ALA A 700 8.57 7.99 -13.57
C ALA A 700 8.77 8.71 -14.91
N ILE A 701 9.06 7.99 -16.00
CA ILE A 701 9.11 8.54 -17.36
C ILE A 701 7.73 9.04 -17.78
N ALA A 702 6.67 8.27 -17.55
CA ALA A 702 5.29 8.68 -17.86
C ALA A 702 4.91 9.97 -17.11
N ARG A 703 5.24 10.05 -15.82
CA ARG A 703 5.13 11.27 -15.01
C ARG A 703 5.89 12.43 -15.66
N SER A 704 7.18 12.27 -15.97
CA SER A 704 7.99 13.34 -16.58
C SER A 704 7.41 13.86 -17.89
N LEU A 705 6.90 12.96 -18.74
CA LEU A 705 6.23 13.32 -19.99
C LEU A 705 4.94 14.11 -19.75
N MET A 706 4.07 13.65 -18.85
CA MET A 706 2.80 14.34 -18.54
C MET A 706 3.05 15.70 -17.88
N MET A 707 4.06 15.81 -17.02
CA MET A 707 4.45 17.07 -16.39
C MET A 707 5.01 18.09 -17.41
N ALA A 708 5.81 17.63 -18.37
CA ALA A 708 6.36 18.49 -19.41
C ALA A 708 5.36 18.81 -20.53
N LEU A 709 4.40 17.92 -20.78
CA LEU A 709 3.40 18.01 -21.85
C LEU A 709 1.99 17.81 -21.29
N PRO A 710 1.41 18.79 -20.58
CA PRO A 710 0.12 18.60 -19.91
C PRO A 710 -1.03 18.18 -20.84
N HIS A 711 -1.02 18.63 -22.10
CA HIS A 711 -2.05 18.34 -23.12
C HIS A 711 -2.14 16.86 -23.53
N ILE A 712 -1.09 16.05 -23.33
CA ILE A 712 -1.15 14.59 -23.60
C ILE A 712 -1.62 13.77 -22.39
N THR A 713 -1.71 14.38 -21.20
CA THR A 713 -2.06 13.70 -19.94
C THR A 713 -3.38 12.93 -20.01
N PRO A 714 -4.50 13.49 -20.52
CA PRO A 714 -5.76 12.74 -20.60
C PRO A 714 -5.67 11.50 -21.49
N TYR A 715 -4.74 11.49 -22.44
CA TYR A 715 -4.57 10.43 -23.44
C TYR A 715 -3.51 9.40 -23.08
N TYR A 716 -2.71 9.63 -22.03
CA TYR A 716 -1.80 8.59 -21.53
C TYR A 716 -2.60 7.36 -21.13
N TYR A 717 -2.32 6.24 -21.80
CA TYR A 717 -3.00 4.98 -21.57
C TYR A 717 -2.27 4.15 -20.53
N ALA A 718 -1.05 3.69 -20.80
CA ALA A 718 -0.32 2.86 -19.84
C ALA A 718 1.17 2.79 -20.15
N LEU A 719 1.95 2.36 -19.15
CA LEU A 719 3.24 1.73 -19.41
C LEU A 719 2.95 0.33 -19.98
N SER A 720 2.86 0.25 -21.30
CA SER A 720 2.44 -0.97 -21.98
C SER A 720 3.55 -2.02 -22.05
N GLY A 721 4.80 -1.65 -21.74
CA GLY A 721 5.91 -2.59 -21.65
C GLY A 721 7.27 -1.90 -21.57
N TYR A 722 8.30 -2.72 -21.42
CA TYR A 722 9.70 -2.32 -21.48
C TYR A 722 10.52 -3.55 -21.87
N ILE A 723 11.73 -3.32 -22.38
CA ILE A 723 12.62 -4.41 -22.77
C ILE A 723 13.30 -4.95 -21.51
N GLY A 724 12.87 -6.15 -21.09
CA GLY A 724 13.29 -6.83 -19.86
C GLY A 724 12.78 -8.28 -19.82
N GLU A 725 13.28 -9.06 -18.84
CA GLU A 725 13.00 -10.49 -18.69
C GLU A 725 11.51 -10.77 -18.44
N PHE A 726 10.95 -11.74 -19.17
CA PHE A 726 9.69 -12.38 -18.81
C PHE A 726 10.01 -13.79 -18.34
N ILE A 727 9.86 -14.06 -17.03
CA ILE A 727 9.89 -15.41 -16.48
C ILE A 727 8.61 -15.64 -15.69
N ASP A 728 7.76 -16.54 -16.18
CA ASP A 728 6.60 -17.12 -15.47
C ASP A 728 5.73 -16.12 -14.68
N GLY A 729 5.54 -14.91 -15.21
CA GLY A 729 4.70 -13.88 -14.60
C GLY A 729 5.19 -13.35 -13.24
N LYS A 730 6.45 -13.57 -12.85
CA LYS A 730 7.02 -13.06 -11.60
C LYS A 730 8.07 -11.97 -11.86
N PRO A 731 8.17 -10.94 -10.99
CA PRO A 731 9.25 -9.96 -11.07
C PRO A 731 10.60 -10.66 -10.91
N ALA A 732 11.42 -10.63 -11.96
CA ALA A 732 12.84 -10.86 -11.82
C ALA A 732 13.49 -9.63 -11.13
N VAL A 733 14.74 -9.76 -10.69
CA VAL A 733 15.48 -8.57 -10.23
C VAL A 733 15.71 -7.70 -11.45
N ASP A 734 14.96 -6.61 -11.56
CA ASP A 734 15.00 -5.68 -12.68
C ASP A 734 16.33 -4.90 -12.65
N PHE A 735 17.33 -5.35 -13.43
CA PHE A 735 18.55 -4.57 -13.63
C PHE A 735 18.24 -3.35 -14.48
N ALA A 736 18.28 -2.17 -13.86
CA ALA A 736 17.95 -0.93 -14.54
C ALA A 736 19.17 -0.12 -14.98
N TYR A 737 20.37 -0.33 -14.43
CA TYR A 737 21.52 0.54 -14.71
C TYR A 737 22.00 0.47 -16.17
N GLY A 738 22.03 1.62 -16.86
CA GLY A 738 22.41 1.76 -18.26
C GLY A 738 21.22 2.09 -19.17
N ILE A 739 21.38 1.86 -20.47
CA ILE A 739 20.35 2.21 -21.48
C ILE A 739 19.22 1.17 -21.45
N ASN A 740 17.99 1.64 -21.31
CA ASN A 740 16.79 0.82 -21.29
C ASN A 740 15.75 1.39 -22.26
N ILE A 741 14.87 0.50 -22.73
CA ILE A 741 13.84 0.84 -23.70
C ILE A 741 12.47 0.60 -23.04
N TYR A 742 11.65 1.64 -23.03
CA TYR A 742 10.30 1.65 -22.48
C TYR A 742 9.30 1.91 -23.59
N HIS A 743 8.09 1.37 -23.44
CA HIS A 743 6.97 1.58 -24.36
C HIS A 743 5.79 2.14 -23.58
N LEU A 744 5.42 3.37 -23.89
CA LEU A 744 4.28 4.06 -23.33
C LEU A 744 3.17 4.10 -24.38
N SER A 745 1.96 3.68 -24.02
CA SER A 745 0.81 3.78 -24.91
C SER A 745 0.04 5.07 -24.63
N PHE A 746 -0.44 5.70 -25.70
CA PHE A 746 -1.35 6.84 -25.68
C PHE A 746 -2.56 6.54 -26.55
N LEU A 747 -3.73 7.12 -26.27
CA LEU A 747 -4.89 7.02 -27.16
C LEU A 747 -4.62 7.79 -28.46
N SER A 748 -4.96 7.20 -29.61
CA SER A 748 -4.76 7.83 -30.92
C SER A 748 -5.81 8.91 -31.16
N ASN A 749 -5.37 10.14 -31.37
CA ASN A 749 -6.19 11.27 -31.81
C ASN A 749 -5.29 12.37 -32.38
N ALA A 750 -5.88 13.41 -32.98
CA ALA A 750 -5.12 14.50 -33.59
C ALA A 750 -4.09 15.15 -32.64
N ILE A 751 -4.42 15.33 -31.35
CA ILE A 751 -3.52 15.94 -30.37
C ILE A 751 -2.32 15.04 -30.10
N THR A 752 -2.53 13.74 -29.87
CA THR A 752 -1.41 12.82 -29.64
C THR A 752 -0.61 12.54 -30.90
N GLU A 753 -1.26 12.47 -32.06
CA GLU A 753 -0.62 12.31 -33.37
C GLU A 753 0.28 13.49 -33.72
N GLU A 754 -0.06 14.70 -33.32
CA GLU A 754 0.76 15.91 -33.48
C GLU A 754 1.84 16.04 -32.39
N ALA A 755 1.43 15.91 -31.12
CA ALA A 755 2.31 16.15 -29.98
C ALA A 755 3.42 15.12 -29.85
N LEU A 756 3.17 13.89 -30.32
CA LEU A 756 4.13 12.80 -30.25
C LEU A 756 4.96 12.65 -31.52
N GLN A 757 4.86 13.52 -32.54
CA GLN A 757 5.74 13.41 -33.72
C GLN A 757 7.21 13.57 -33.34
N ARG A 758 8.08 12.84 -34.04
CA ARG A 758 9.52 12.79 -33.73
C ARG A 758 10.16 14.19 -33.72
N GLU A 759 9.85 15.02 -34.70
CA GLU A 759 10.36 16.39 -34.83
C GLU A 759 9.92 17.26 -33.64
N THR A 760 8.63 17.17 -33.29
CA THR A 760 8.03 17.85 -32.13
C THR A 760 8.68 17.41 -30.82
N LEU A 761 8.88 16.11 -30.62
CA LEU A 761 9.45 15.57 -29.38
C LEU A 761 10.93 15.88 -29.21
N ALA A 762 11.73 15.87 -30.28
CA ALA A 762 13.15 16.19 -30.22
C ALA A 762 13.40 17.58 -29.60
N GLY A 763 12.58 18.59 -29.96
CA GLY A 763 12.64 19.94 -29.37
C GLY A 763 12.17 20.03 -27.91
N LYS A 764 11.45 19.01 -27.41
CA LYS A 764 10.84 18.99 -26.08
C LYS A 764 11.65 18.20 -25.04
N ILE A 765 12.64 17.40 -25.45
CA ILE A 765 13.47 16.57 -24.56
C ILE A 765 14.07 17.38 -23.40
N ALA A 766 14.62 18.57 -23.68
CA ALA A 766 15.19 19.42 -22.63
C ALA A 766 14.17 19.86 -21.57
N GLY A 767 12.91 20.06 -21.97
CA GLY A 767 11.81 20.34 -21.04
C GLY A 767 11.41 19.13 -20.20
N ILE A 768 11.40 17.94 -20.81
CA ILE A 768 11.09 16.68 -20.12
C ILE A 768 12.18 16.33 -19.10
N GLN A 769 13.45 16.55 -19.46
CA GLN A 769 14.61 16.23 -18.62
C GLN A 769 14.58 16.95 -17.26
N LYS A 770 13.90 18.10 -17.15
CA LYS A 770 13.71 18.83 -15.87
C LYS A 770 12.94 18.04 -14.81
N TYR A 771 12.12 17.07 -15.24
CA TYR A 771 11.30 16.25 -14.36
C TYR A 771 11.90 14.85 -14.12
N CYS A 772 12.99 14.51 -14.82
CA CYS A 772 13.70 13.26 -14.65
C CYS A 772 14.67 13.35 -13.46
N SER A 773 14.68 12.33 -12.61
CA SER A 773 15.61 12.22 -11.47
C SER A 773 16.22 10.83 -11.47
N GLY A 774 17.54 10.74 -11.55
CA GLY A 774 18.28 9.48 -11.64
C GLY A 774 18.19 8.77 -13.01
N PHE A 775 17.70 9.45 -14.05
CA PHE A 775 17.71 8.97 -15.43
C PHE A 775 17.65 10.12 -16.45
N SER A 776 18.02 9.83 -17.69
CA SER A 776 17.93 10.76 -18.82
C SER A 776 17.23 10.14 -20.02
N ILE A 777 16.52 10.96 -20.80
CA ILE A 777 15.84 10.53 -22.02
C ILE A 777 16.73 10.90 -23.21
N HIS A 778 17.19 9.87 -23.94
CA HIS A 778 18.02 10.04 -25.13
C HIS A 778 17.18 10.23 -26.38
N GLU A 779 16.14 9.41 -26.53
CA GLU A 779 15.33 9.42 -27.74
C GLU A 779 13.87 9.06 -27.45
N LEU A 780 12.98 9.70 -28.20
CA LEU A 780 11.55 9.47 -28.18
C LEU A 780 11.10 9.17 -29.61
N ILE A 781 10.54 7.98 -29.83
CA ILE A 781 10.27 7.46 -31.17
C ILE A 781 8.85 6.93 -31.22
N PRO A 782 7.96 7.54 -32.02
CA PRO A 782 6.64 6.99 -32.28
C PRO A 782 6.75 5.68 -33.05
N GLU A 783 6.05 4.65 -32.58
CA GLU A 783 5.93 3.39 -33.29
C GLU A 783 4.48 3.13 -33.67
N PRO A 784 4.22 2.66 -34.91
CA PRO A 784 2.93 2.08 -35.25
C PRO A 784 2.70 0.84 -34.37
N THR A 785 1.43 0.64 -34.05
CA THR A 785 0.84 0.00 -32.86
C THR A 785 1.23 -1.41 -32.45
N ASP A 786 2.14 -2.11 -33.13
CA ASP A 786 2.35 -3.53 -32.84
C ASP A 786 3.66 -3.85 -32.10
N LYS A 787 3.50 -4.53 -30.96
CA LYS A 787 4.57 -5.00 -30.07
C LYS A 787 5.00 -6.43 -30.39
N SER A 788 4.22 -7.16 -31.20
CA SER A 788 4.37 -8.61 -31.40
C SER A 788 5.66 -9.05 -32.10
N ASP A 789 6.44 -8.13 -32.66
CA ASP A 789 7.44 -8.51 -33.66
C ASP A 789 8.87 -8.62 -33.12
N VAL A 790 9.15 -8.28 -31.85
CA VAL A 790 10.53 -8.27 -31.31
C VAL A 790 11.13 -9.67 -31.21
N LYS A 791 12.08 -10.00 -32.09
CA LYS A 791 12.72 -11.32 -32.21
C LYS A 791 14.07 -11.41 -31.48
N PHE A 792 14.89 -10.35 -31.55
CA PHE A 792 16.19 -10.31 -30.90
C PHE A 792 16.44 -8.98 -30.21
N ILE A 793 17.25 -8.98 -29.17
CA ILE A 793 17.65 -7.77 -28.44
C ILE A 793 19.18 -7.74 -28.40
N LEU A 794 19.76 -6.59 -28.73
CA LEU A 794 21.20 -6.35 -28.63
C LEU A 794 21.49 -5.67 -27.29
N TYR A 795 22.30 -6.34 -26.48
CA TYR A 795 22.78 -5.81 -25.22
C TYR A 795 24.28 -5.59 -25.26
N LYS A 796 24.71 -4.56 -24.54
CA LYS A 796 26.09 -4.33 -24.16
C LYS A 796 26.17 -4.34 -22.64
N MET A 797 27.00 -5.23 -22.09
CA MET A 797 27.22 -5.36 -20.66
C MET A 797 28.65 -4.94 -20.33
N GLN A 798 28.80 -4.04 -19.36
CA GLN A 798 30.11 -3.65 -18.85
C GLN A 798 30.25 -4.24 -17.45
N PHE A 799 31.19 -5.17 -17.32
CA PHE A 799 31.48 -5.83 -16.05
C PHE A 799 32.47 -4.99 -15.23
N PRO A 800 32.39 -5.04 -13.90
CA PRO A 800 33.31 -4.30 -13.06
C PRO A 800 34.73 -4.92 -13.14
N PRO A 801 35.80 -4.14 -12.88
CA PRO A 801 37.19 -4.56 -13.15
C PRO A 801 37.68 -5.79 -12.37
N ASP A 802 37.01 -6.11 -11.27
CA ASP A 802 37.27 -7.25 -10.39
C ASP A 802 36.78 -8.60 -10.93
N ILE A 803 36.08 -8.61 -12.08
CA ILE A 803 35.70 -9.83 -12.79
C ILE A 803 36.68 -10.10 -13.92
N SER A 804 37.15 -11.34 -14.02
CA SER A 804 38.04 -11.74 -15.11
C SER A 804 37.26 -12.10 -16.36
N GLU A 805 37.82 -11.72 -17.51
CA GLU A 805 37.31 -12.07 -18.84
C GLU A 805 37.10 -13.59 -19.01
N SER A 806 38.08 -14.38 -18.53
CA SER A 806 38.07 -15.84 -18.60
C SER A 806 36.88 -16.47 -17.86
N LEU A 807 36.46 -15.88 -16.75
CA LEU A 807 35.29 -16.38 -16.01
C LEU A 807 34.00 -16.21 -16.83
N ILE A 808 33.84 -15.08 -17.51
CA ILE A 808 32.70 -14.85 -18.40
C ILE A 808 32.75 -15.75 -19.62
N GLU A 809 33.91 -15.94 -20.24
CA GLU A 809 34.09 -16.89 -21.34
C GLU A 809 33.61 -18.30 -20.94
N GLN A 810 34.09 -18.81 -19.80
CA GLN A 810 33.70 -20.13 -19.30
C GLN A 810 32.20 -20.21 -18.98
N THR A 811 31.65 -19.18 -18.34
CA THR A 811 30.24 -19.15 -17.95
C THR A 811 29.32 -19.11 -19.16
N LEU A 812 29.64 -18.27 -20.15
CA LEU A 812 28.91 -18.18 -21.40
C LEU A 812 28.98 -19.48 -22.21
N GLY A 813 30.17 -20.09 -22.29
CA GLY A 813 30.36 -21.40 -22.91
C GLY A 813 29.50 -22.49 -22.25
N LYS A 814 29.48 -22.53 -20.92
CA LYS A 814 28.63 -23.44 -20.15
C LYS A 814 27.14 -23.18 -20.39
N TYR A 815 26.70 -21.92 -20.33
CA TYR A 815 25.30 -21.54 -20.55
C TYR A 815 24.79 -21.94 -21.95
N LEU A 816 25.62 -21.76 -22.98
CA LEU A 816 25.31 -22.22 -24.34
C LEU A 816 25.28 -23.75 -24.49
N HIS A 817 26.14 -24.45 -23.74
CA HIS A 817 26.20 -25.91 -23.74
C HIS A 817 24.98 -26.53 -23.03
N ASP A 818 24.64 -26.03 -21.84
CA ASP A 818 23.53 -26.51 -20.99
C ASP A 818 22.16 -26.33 -21.69
N THR A 819 22.06 -25.39 -22.64
CA THR A 819 20.87 -25.17 -23.47
C THR A 819 20.86 -26.00 -24.77
N TYR A 820 21.82 -26.92 -24.96
CA TYR A 820 22.02 -27.76 -26.15
C TYR A 820 22.19 -26.98 -27.46
N VAL A 821 22.77 -25.78 -27.40
CA VAL A 821 22.96 -24.91 -28.55
C VAL A 821 24.35 -25.10 -29.16
N LYS A 822 24.42 -25.75 -30.33
CA LYS A 822 25.68 -25.83 -31.11
C LYS A 822 26.16 -24.43 -31.52
N HIS A 823 27.39 -24.08 -31.14
CA HIS A 823 28.03 -22.79 -31.40
C HIS A 823 29.48 -22.96 -31.89
N THR A 824 30.02 -21.91 -32.48
CA THR A 824 31.43 -21.80 -32.91
C THR A 824 32.12 -20.71 -32.11
N LEU A 825 33.32 -21.02 -31.60
CA LEU A 825 34.22 -20.07 -30.94
C LEU A 825 35.21 -19.52 -31.98
N LEU A 826 35.31 -18.20 -32.10
CA LEU A 826 36.28 -17.52 -32.96
C LEU A 826 37.09 -16.51 -32.13
N LYS A 827 38.42 -16.49 -32.29
CA LYS A 827 39.28 -15.45 -31.72
C LYS A 827 39.70 -14.48 -32.83
N ARG A 828 39.31 -13.21 -32.75
CA ARG A 828 39.62 -12.17 -33.77
C ARG A 828 39.84 -10.81 -33.10
N GLY A 829 40.86 -10.07 -33.53
CA GLY A 829 41.09 -8.68 -33.11
C GLY A 829 41.35 -8.47 -31.61
N GLY A 830 41.76 -9.51 -30.87
CA GLY A 830 41.92 -9.45 -29.41
C GLY A 830 40.68 -9.84 -28.60
N GLY A 831 39.51 -10.05 -29.23
CA GLY A 831 38.27 -10.48 -28.58
C GLY A 831 37.86 -11.93 -28.87
N ILE A 832 36.89 -12.43 -28.11
CA ILE A 832 36.32 -13.79 -28.22
C ILE A 832 34.87 -13.70 -28.72
N ILE A 833 34.56 -14.42 -29.79
CA ILE A 833 33.23 -14.41 -30.42
C ILE A 833 32.60 -15.81 -30.32
N PHE A 834 31.36 -15.86 -29.84
CA PHE A 834 30.48 -17.02 -29.85
C PHE A 834 29.40 -16.82 -30.90
N LYS A 835 29.34 -17.72 -31.90
CA LYS A 835 28.33 -17.67 -32.97
C LYS A 835 27.49 -18.93 -32.99
N VAL A 836 26.18 -18.81 -32.85
CA VAL A 836 25.26 -19.96 -32.90
C VAL A 836 24.97 -20.37 -34.34
N ASN A 837 25.01 -21.67 -34.60
CA ASN A 837 24.71 -22.25 -35.92
C ASN A 837 23.26 -21.98 -36.33
N GLU A 838 23.01 -21.69 -37.62
CA GLU A 838 21.66 -21.38 -38.15
C GLU A 838 20.58 -22.40 -37.75
N LYS A 839 20.90 -23.70 -37.78
CA LYS A 839 19.97 -24.79 -37.41
C LYS A 839 19.56 -24.75 -35.94
N SER A 840 20.37 -24.16 -35.06
CA SER A 840 20.14 -24.09 -33.60
C SER A 840 19.47 -22.79 -33.15
N LYS A 841 19.47 -21.73 -33.99
CA LYS A 841 18.96 -20.40 -33.61
C LYS A 841 17.51 -20.38 -33.10
N LYS A 842 16.64 -21.27 -33.60
CA LYS A 842 15.23 -21.39 -33.15
C LYS A 842 15.08 -21.79 -31.68
N LYS A 843 16.07 -22.49 -31.12
CA LYS A 843 16.07 -22.97 -29.74
C LYS A 843 17.00 -22.16 -28.82
N ALA A 844 17.82 -21.28 -29.39
CA ALA A 844 18.86 -20.57 -28.66
C ALA A 844 18.33 -19.35 -27.89
N SER A 845 18.83 -19.16 -26.67
CA SER A 845 18.65 -17.94 -25.88
C SER A 845 19.65 -16.85 -26.29
N VAL A 846 20.87 -17.22 -26.65
CA VAL A 846 21.91 -16.33 -27.17
C VAL A 846 22.19 -16.69 -28.63
N ILE A 847 22.22 -15.71 -29.53
CA ILE A 847 22.47 -15.91 -30.97
C ILE A 847 23.92 -15.59 -31.32
N TYR A 848 24.43 -14.55 -30.68
CA TYR A 848 25.79 -14.05 -30.87
C TYR A 848 26.26 -13.42 -29.56
N ALA A 849 27.54 -13.58 -29.26
CA ALA A 849 28.19 -12.85 -28.19
C ALA A 849 29.63 -12.52 -28.56
N ARG A 850 30.10 -11.34 -28.18
CA ARG A 850 31.47 -10.85 -28.37
C ARG A 850 31.99 -10.30 -27.06
N ILE A 851 33.12 -10.80 -26.61
CA ILE A 851 33.87 -10.28 -25.46
C ILE A 851 35.00 -9.41 -26.03
N ASP A 852 34.93 -8.12 -25.77
CA ASP A 852 35.94 -7.14 -26.20
C ASP A 852 36.98 -6.95 -25.08
N ALA A 853 38.26 -7.10 -25.42
CA ALA A 853 39.37 -6.94 -24.48
C ALA A 853 39.44 -5.52 -23.90
N SER A 854 39.85 -5.40 -22.64
CA SER A 854 40.09 -4.10 -22.02
C SER A 854 41.21 -3.36 -22.77
N THR A 855 40.89 -2.22 -23.38
CA THR A 855 41.90 -1.35 -24.01
C THR A 855 42.79 -0.76 -22.93
N ALA A 856 44.09 -1.05 -22.98
CA ALA A 856 45.08 -0.55 -22.02
C ALA A 856 45.03 0.99 -21.93
N GLY A 857 44.60 1.53 -20.79
CA GLY A 857 44.61 2.97 -20.53
C GLY A 857 43.46 3.53 -19.69
N HIS A 858 42.41 2.77 -19.37
CA HIS A 858 41.33 3.25 -18.50
C HIS A 858 40.92 2.20 -17.45
N GLU A 859 40.56 2.65 -16.25
CA GLU A 859 40.11 1.88 -15.08
C GLU A 859 38.79 1.08 -15.28
N ASN A 860 38.36 0.84 -16.52
CA ASN A 860 37.08 0.25 -16.86
C ASN A 860 37.26 -1.21 -17.32
N GLY A 861 36.47 -2.14 -16.75
CA GLY A 861 36.50 -3.57 -17.06
C GLY A 861 36.19 -3.92 -18.54
N PHE A 862 36.08 -5.21 -18.84
CA PHE A 862 35.80 -5.68 -20.22
C PHE A 862 34.33 -5.51 -20.60
N GLN A 863 34.06 -5.55 -21.91
CA GLN A 863 32.70 -5.40 -22.45
C GLN A 863 32.23 -6.71 -23.09
N LEU A 864 30.96 -7.02 -22.87
CA LEU A 864 30.28 -8.16 -23.47
C LEU A 864 29.11 -7.67 -24.30
N ILE A 865 29.19 -7.83 -25.61
CA ILE A 865 28.09 -7.55 -26.54
C ILE A 865 27.36 -8.85 -26.80
N MET A 866 26.03 -8.87 -26.62
CA MET A 866 25.22 -10.06 -26.82
C MET A 866 23.97 -9.75 -27.62
N LEU A 867 23.73 -10.57 -28.65
CA LEU A 867 22.46 -10.64 -29.34
C LEU A 867 21.69 -11.83 -28.79
N VAL A 868 20.57 -11.55 -28.12
CA VAL A 868 19.78 -12.56 -27.40
C VAL A 868 18.34 -12.62 -27.91
N THR A 869 17.66 -13.74 -27.67
CA THR A 869 16.21 -13.87 -27.88
C THR A 869 15.45 -13.48 -26.61
N GLN A 870 14.13 -13.40 -26.68
CA GLN A 870 13.29 -13.18 -25.50
C GLN A 870 13.38 -14.30 -24.44
N ARG A 871 14.01 -15.44 -24.78
CA ARG A 871 14.23 -16.57 -23.85
C ARG A 871 15.48 -16.41 -22.99
N PHE A 872 16.27 -15.36 -23.18
CA PHE A 872 17.49 -15.16 -22.41
C PHE A 872 17.18 -14.69 -21.00
N ASP A 873 17.74 -15.41 -20.04
CA ASP A 873 17.62 -15.16 -18.60
C ASP A 873 18.92 -14.50 -18.12
N PHE A 874 18.90 -13.17 -18.06
CA PHE A 874 19.91 -12.32 -17.42
C PHE A 874 20.18 -12.72 -15.99
N ARG A 875 19.15 -13.00 -15.19
CA ARG A 875 19.34 -13.29 -13.77
C ARG A 875 20.16 -14.56 -13.61
N SER A 876 19.80 -15.63 -14.32
CA SER A 876 20.53 -16.89 -14.31
C SER A 876 21.93 -16.73 -14.88
N PHE A 877 22.09 -15.97 -15.96
CA PHE A 877 23.40 -15.70 -16.54
C PHE A 877 24.32 -14.94 -15.57
N LEU A 878 23.87 -13.81 -15.03
CA LEU A 878 24.66 -13.02 -14.07
C LEU A 878 24.88 -13.80 -12.77
N ALA A 879 23.88 -14.52 -12.25
CA ALA A 879 24.07 -15.38 -11.08
C ALA A 879 25.11 -16.47 -11.33
N ALA A 880 25.22 -17.00 -12.56
CA ALA A 880 26.30 -17.92 -12.92
C ALA A 880 27.66 -17.22 -13.01
N CYS A 881 27.72 -15.98 -13.51
CA CYS A 881 28.96 -15.20 -13.61
C CYS A 881 29.52 -14.81 -12.24
N TYR A 882 28.66 -14.47 -11.29
CA TYR A 882 29.04 -13.91 -9.99
C TYR A 882 28.94 -14.93 -8.84
N GLY A 883 28.09 -15.94 -8.95
CA GLY A 883 27.63 -16.76 -7.84
C GLY A 883 26.51 -16.08 -7.05
N PHE A 884 25.56 -16.86 -6.51
CA PHE A 884 24.37 -16.34 -5.80
C PHE A 884 24.67 -15.40 -4.62
N GLU A 885 25.86 -15.52 -4.04
CA GLU A 885 26.29 -14.74 -2.87
C GLU A 885 26.84 -13.35 -3.23
N ARG A 886 27.18 -13.10 -4.50
CA ARG A 886 27.80 -11.86 -5.00
C ARG A 886 26.77 -10.88 -5.57
N ARG A 887 25.69 -10.65 -4.82
CA ARG A 887 24.63 -9.69 -5.22
C ARG A 887 25.17 -8.30 -5.49
N ARG A 888 26.16 -7.85 -4.70
CA ARG A 888 26.77 -6.52 -4.84
C ARG A 888 27.40 -6.33 -6.23
N GLU A 889 28.00 -7.37 -6.77
CA GLU A 889 28.72 -7.37 -8.02
C GLU A 889 27.76 -7.43 -9.22
N ILE A 890 26.71 -8.23 -9.14
CA ILE A 890 25.60 -8.26 -10.12
C ILE A 890 25.00 -6.84 -10.29
N ILE A 891 24.85 -6.10 -9.19
CA ILE A 891 24.25 -4.76 -9.19
C ILE A 891 25.18 -3.69 -9.83
N ARG A 892 26.49 -3.96 -9.94
CA ARG A 892 27.48 -3.03 -10.52
C ARG A 892 27.59 -3.13 -12.03
N THR A 893 27.07 -4.18 -12.65
CA THR A 893 27.11 -4.37 -14.11
C THR A 893 26.26 -3.31 -14.81
N LYS A 894 26.86 -2.51 -15.70
CA LYS A 894 26.09 -1.61 -16.59
C LYS A 894 25.51 -2.45 -17.73
N ILE A 895 24.21 -2.37 -17.96
CA ILE A 895 23.53 -3.10 -19.05
C ILE A 895 22.84 -2.09 -19.95
N GLU A 896 23.23 -2.08 -21.22
CA GLU A 896 22.71 -1.17 -22.23
C GLU A 896 21.96 -1.98 -23.29
N ALA A 897 20.63 -1.80 -23.35
CA ALA A 897 19.79 -2.26 -24.45
C ALA A 897 20.02 -1.33 -25.65
N LEU A 898 20.95 -1.72 -26.53
CA LEU A 898 21.33 -0.92 -27.70
C LEU A 898 20.25 -0.94 -28.80
N GLY A 899 19.32 -1.90 -28.74
CA GLY A 899 18.20 -1.98 -29.67
C GLY A 899 17.59 -3.37 -29.72
N TYR A 900 16.56 -3.51 -30.54
CA TYR A 900 15.90 -4.79 -30.79
C TYR A 900 15.48 -4.92 -32.26
N TYR A 901 15.31 -6.16 -32.71
CA TYR A 901 15.07 -6.53 -34.09
C TYR A 901 13.69 -7.13 -34.25
N ARG A 902 12.96 -6.68 -35.26
CA ARG A 902 11.60 -7.16 -35.54
C ARG A 902 11.55 -8.19 -36.67
N ARG A 903 10.51 -9.04 -36.68
CA ARG A 903 10.16 -9.86 -37.84
C ARG A 903 9.56 -8.97 -38.92
N LYS A 904 10.08 -9.07 -40.15
CA LYS A 904 9.54 -8.37 -41.31
C LYS A 904 8.23 -9.06 -41.73
N ILE A 905 7.10 -8.36 -41.70
CA ILE A 905 5.79 -8.94 -42.07
C ILE A 905 5.63 -9.04 -43.61
N ASP A 906 6.28 -8.19 -44.41
CA ASP A 906 5.90 -8.02 -45.83
C ASP A 906 6.99 -8.19 -46.93
N LEU A 907 8.16 -8.79 -46.68
CA LEU A 907 9.13 -9.06 -47.78
C LEU A 907 9.74 -10.46 -47.71
N ILE A 908 9.26 -11.34 -48.60
CA ILE A 908 9.90 -12.61 -49.00
C ILE A 908 10.99 -12.29 -50.05
N GLU A 909 12.02 -11.53 -49.69
CA GLU A 909 13.21 -11.41 -50.54
C GLU A 909 14.33 -12.31 -50.00
N ASN A 910 14.75 -13.29 -50.80
CA ASN A 910 15.88 -14.20 -50.57
C ASN A 910 17.25 -13.48 -50.61
N LYS A 911 17.39 -12.31 -49.97
CA LYS A 911 18.65 -11.58 -49.88
C LYS A 911 19.61 -12.33 -48.94
N LYS A 912 20.84 -12.55 -49.39
CA LYS A 912 21.91 -13.18 -48.60
C LYS A 912 22.93 -12.15 -48.16
N CYS A 913 23.45 -12.31 -46.95
CA CYS A 913 24.51 -11.51 -46.38
C CYS A 913 25.78 -11.60 -47.25
N VAL A 914 26.32 -10.47 -47.68
CA VAL A 914 27.55 -10.42 -48.48
C VAL A 914 28.79 -10.91 -47.71
N VAL A 915 28.73 -10.93 -46.38
CA VAL A 915 29.86 -11.36 -45.51
C VAL A 915 29.80 -12.84 -45.17
N CYS A 916 28.62 -13.40 -44.84
CA CYS A 916 28.51 -14.78 -44.36
C CYS A 916 27.52 -15.67 -45.15
N ASN A 917 26.91 -15.13 -46.21
CA ASN A 917 25.99 -15.83 -47.10
C ASN A 917 24.70 -16.38 -46.44
N SER A 918 24.45 -16.07 -45.16
CA SER A 918 23.18 -16.34 -44.48
C SER A 918 22.05 -15.48 -45.06
N PHE A 919 20.82 -16.01 -45.10
CA PHE A 919 19.65 -15.23 -45.47
C PHE A 919 19.41 -14.07 -44.49
N ILE A 920 19.08 -12.91 -45.04
CA ILE A 920 18.73 -11.69 -44.30
C ILE A 920 17.21 -11.73 -44.07
N HIS A 921 16.80 -12.03 -42.84
CA HIS A 921 15.39 -12.19 -42.47
C HIS A 921 14.89 -11.11 -41.48
N GLU A 922 15.70 -10.07 -41.23
CA GLU A 922 15.52 -9.11 -40.14
C GLU A 922 15.65 -7.66 -40.66
N ASP A 923 14.76 -6.77 -40.23
CA ASP A 923 14.91 -5.31 -40.38
C ASP A 923 15.61 -4.70 -39.15
N THR A 924 16.11 -3.47 -39.31
CA THR A 924 17.11 -2.87 -38.43
C THR A 924 16.65 -1.77 -37.49
N PHE A 925 17.26 -1.85 -36.29
CA PHE A 925 17.80 -0.85 -35.35
C PHE A 925 17.12 0.51 -35.12
N ALA A 926 17.19 0.91 -33.84
CA ALA A 926 17.08 2.25 -33.29
C ALA A 926 18.18 3.21 -33.84
N GLY A 927 18.04 3.67 -35.10
CA GLY A 927 18.86 4.76 -35.66
C GLY A 927 20.14 4.40 -36.43
N LYS A 928 20.41 3.12 -36.73
CA LYS A 928 21.52 2.64 -37.59
C LYS A 928 21.09 1.40 -38.39
N SER A 929 20.86 1.55 -39.69
CA SER A 929 20.57 0.40 -40.56
C SER A 929 21.68 -0.65 -40.46
N ALA A 930 21.35 -1.95 -40.59
CA ALA A 930 22.36 -2.96 -40.92
C ALA A 930 23.10 -2.44 -42.14
N LYS A 931 24.43 -2.59 -42.15
CA LYS A 931 25.21 -2.22 -43.32
C LYS A 931 24.58 -2.92 -44.53
N GLU A 932 24.42 -2.17 -45.60
CA GLU A 932 23.63 -2.59 -46.75
C GLU A 932 24.06 -3.99 -47.22
N ASN A 933 23.09 -4.91 -47.38
CA ASN A 933 23.31 -6.32 -47.74
C ASN A 933 24.12 -7.18 -46.73
N GLN A 934 24.25 -6.78 -45.47
CA GLN A 934 24.81 -7.63 -44.40
C GLN A 934 23.72 -8.17 -43.47
N CYS A 935 23.90 -9.39 -42.96
CA CYS A 935 23.05 -9.88 -41.87
C CYS A 935 23.42 -9.18 -40.56
N LEU A 936 22.50 -9.23 -39.62
CA LEU A 936 22.60 -8.64 -38.30
C LEU A 936 23.93 -8.92 -37.59
N VAL A 937 24.30 -10.19 -37.48
CA VAL A 937 25.55 -10.59 -36.82
C VAL A 937 26.79 -9.98 -37.49
N CYS A 938 26.81 -9.93 -38.83
CA CYS A 938 27.94 -9.37 -39.56
C CYS A 938 28.00 -7.83 -39.48
N SER A 939 26.85 -7.17 -39.33
CA SER A 939 26.81 -5.72 -39.09
C SER A 939 27.36 -5.37 -37.70
N ILE A 940 27.01 -6.17 -36.67
CA ILE A 940 27.55 -6.04 -35.32
C ILE A 940 29.07 -6.33 -35.30
N ASP A 941 29.53 -7.34 -36.04
CA ASP A 941 30.96 -7.65 -36.15
C ASP A 941 31.77 -6.53 -36.84
N ALA A 942 31.13 -5.74 -37.70
CA ALA A 942 31.79 -4.69 -38.49
C ALA A 942 31.80 -3.31 -37.81
N ASP A 943 31.04 -3.15 -36.72
CA ASP A 943 30.97 -1.97 -35.86
C ASP A 943 31.69 -2.24 -34.52
#